data_AF-A3IUW1-F1
#
_entry.id   AF-A3IUW1-F1
#
_cell.length_a   1.000
_cell.length_b   1.000
_cell.length_c   1.000
_cell.angle_alpha   90.00
_cell.angle_beta   90.00
_cell.angle_gamma   90.00
#
_symmetry.space_group_name_H-M   'P 1'
#
loop_
_entity.id
_entity.type
_entity.pdbx_description
1 polymer ?
#
loop_
_entity_poly.entity_id
_entity_poly.type
_entity_poly.pdbx_seq_one_letter_code
_entity_poly.pdbx_strand_id
1 'polypeptide(L)'
;MTNDELLDLIKKAKLEKWTKLDLSYNQISEIPPEIAQLHSLRILYLHNNQISEIPPEIAQLHSLEILDLHNNQISNIPPEIAQLHSLEQLYLYNNQISSIPPEIAQLHSLEQLYLYNNQISNIPPEIAQLHSLQELYLSNNQISNIPPEIAQLHSLEQLYLSNNQISNIPPEITQLHSLEQLYLSNNPLNPELQSIYEQGLKKLKIYLQSQQEKEIILNEVKLIFVGEGEVGKTSLLAALRGDEWIENRPTTHGVEIDIKSLILVDKESNTEITFNGWDFGGQNIYRYTHQMFFTTPAIYLAVWNPRRGPENCRVDEWIKMIKHRTYDEKQEDYQPRILVIATHGGLKERLDHIDEQLLRNEFDDLIVDFHHVDSYTTEGLEILENKLAKIATEMPMIRRSVPASWKIILDTIREKSQVNSWITYEQFLEICLYKKIDLALAKTYLTLLNELGYLIYYKHDPVLKDTIILKPEWLSKAISFVLESREVKNNFGLATHQQLSELWNDPKRGEDRYPEALHPIFCKLMERCDLSYQVELPDVDAPPTNLIAQLVPSQRPQHWENEWVLKSGDKELTEVCRITDVQTGRTEQAEGLIYRLIVRFHPYSLGRQNYNNSCHWKTGMLLDNGVEGRAFIEDRDGDIYITVRAAYPKGFLGYLSSEIMGLVKRFWKGLDPRLYIPCPTDTCQGLIEKDEIIESKQEEIPKVRCPVCRKFHKIDDLMAVNIITEEWNQNKLISILEKHRQEMIRMNQSMNNLDAQVNNLSTEIKTSMTVSNEKFNFLLNTLSDPAKDGPRLFHIEPINKNFFNLKNWIKEPFRITLWCEHSRLPLPMINNNDSSGVYEIELTREWFQKASPIIRVISTTLKLALPVAIPTVKINTDDTEYKAIAEQLEFGVKSTDSLLKGNDLLDKWGSKNDDWEYESSGSNSVQVIKASGSILRQLHHLLQQKDPSFGGLERVQNKRGDFLWVHPNYVQEY
;
A
#
# COMPACT_ATOMS: atom_id res chain seq x y z
N MET A 1 10.94 -38.47 -21.07
CA MET A 1 10.44 -39.35 -22.14
C MET A 1 11.49 -39.41 -23.24
N THR A 2 11.71 -40.57 -23.84
CA THR A 2 12.64 -40.71 -24.98
C THR A 2 11.97 -40.31 -26.30
N ASN A 3 12.75 -39.97 -27.33
CA ASN A 3 12.20 -39.61 -28.64
C ASN A 3 11.39 -40.75 -29.27
N ASP A 4 11.80 -42.01 -29.08
CA ASP A 4 11.08 -43.17 -29.59
C ASP A 4 9.70 -43.33 -28.92
N GLU A 5 9.63 -43.13 -27.59
CA GLU A 5 8.36 -43.13 -26.84
C GLU A 5 7.42 -42.01 -27.30
N LEU A 6 7.97 -40.82 -27.55
CA LEU A 6 7.21 -39.68 -28.07
C LEU A 6 6.63 -39.98 -29.46
N LEU A 7 7.44 -40.50 -30.37
CA LEU A 7 7.00 -40.86 -31.72
C LEU A 7 5.92 -41.95 -31.71
N ASP A 8 6.05 -42.95 -30.85
CA ASP A 8 5.03 -44.00 -30.71
C ASP A 8 3.74 -43.48 -30.08
N LEU A 9 3.82 -42.55 -29.13
CA LEU A 9 2.66 -41.86 -28.56
C LEU A 9 1.94 -41.02 -29.63
N ILE A 10 2.68 -40.29 -30.47
CA ILE A 10 2.12 -39.52 -31.59
C ILE A 10 1.42 -40.45 -32.58
N LYS A 11 2.03 -41.58 -32.97
CA LYS A 11 1.39 -42.58 -33.85
C LYS A 11 0.08 -43.09 -33.25
N LYS A 12 0.06 -43.36 -31.95
CA LYS A 12 -1.14 -43.80 -31.24
C LYS A 12 -2.22 -42.71 -31.22
N ALA A 13 -1.85 -41.49 -30.84
CA ALA A 13 -2.75 -40.34 -30.82
C ALA A 13 -3.38 -40.06 -32.20
N LYS A 14 -2.61 -40.26 -33.27
CA LYS A 14 -3.10 -40.15 -34.65
C LYS A 14 -4.15 -41.21 -34.98
N LEU A 15 -3.87 -42.48 -34.67
CA LEU A 15 -4.78 -43.60 -34.94
C LEU A 15 -6.09 -43.46 -34.16
N GLU A 16 -6.02 -42.98 -32.92
CA GLU A 16 -7.16 -42.81 -32.03
C GLU A 16 -7.83 -41.43 -32.16
N LYS A 17 -7.32 -40.54 -33.03
CA LYS A 17 -7.83 -39.18 -33.29
C LYS A 17 -8.00 -38.35 -32.00
N TRP A 18 -6.96 -38.31 -31.19
CA TRP A 18 -7.00 -37.55 -29.94
C TRP A 18 -7.23 -36.06 -30.22
N THR A 19 -8.07 -35.45 -29.39
CA THR A 19 -8.34 -34.01 -29.40
C THR A 19 -7.50 -33.27 -28.36
N LYS A 20 -6.92 -33.99 -27.39
CA LYS A 20 -6.01 -33.46 -26.38
C LYS A 20 -4.78 -34.35 -26.27
N LEU A 21 -3.61 -33.74 -26.24
CA LEU A 21 -2.34 -34.41 -26.04
C LEU A 21 -1.52 -33.62 -25.02
N ASP A 22 -1.11 -34.29 -23.96
CA ASP A 22 -0.30 -33.72 -22.89
C ASP A 22 1.08 -34.38 -22.89
N LEU A 23 2.09 -33.56 -23.16
CA LEU A 23 3.51 -33.89 -23.21
C LEU A 23 4.31 -33.04 -22.22
N SER A 24 3.65 -32.43 -21.23
CA SER A 24 4.30 -31.60 -20.21
C SER A 24 5.24 -32.42 -19.31
N TYR A 25 6.25 -31.77 -18.72
CA TYR A 25 7.19 -32.38 -17.75
C TYR A 25 7.97 -33.61 -18.28
N ASN A 26 8.32 -33.65 -19.57
CA ASN A 26 8.89 -34.82 -20.21
C ASN A 26 10.36 -34.69 -20.68
N GLN A 27 11.04 -33.59 -20.36
CA GLN A 27 12.41 -33.28 -20.78
C GLN A 27 12.60 -33.28 -22.31
N ILE A 28 11.55 -32.98 -23.07
CA ILE A 28 11.57 -32.96 -24.53
C ILE A 28 12.44 -31.78 -24.99
N SER A 29 13.44 -32.02 -25.84
CA SER A 29 14.29 -30.95 -26.39
C SER A 29 13.81 -30.43 -27.74
N GLU A 30 13.11 -31.26 -28.51
CA GLU A 30 12.65 -30.94 -29.86
C GLU A 30 11.24 -31.49 -30.07
N ILE A 31 10.38 -30.72 -30.74
CA ILE A 31 9.07 -31.18 -31.18
C ILE A 31 9.26 -31.88 -32.54
N PRO A 32 8.99 -33.19 -32.65
CA PRO A 32 9.18 -33.89 -33.93
C PRO A 32 8.13 -33.42 -34.95
N PRO A 33 8.50 -33.23 -36.24
CA PRO A 33 7.56 -32.83 -37.30
C PRO A 33 6.33 -33.74 -37.44
N GLU A 34 6.43 -35.01 -37.01
CA GLU A 34 5.33 -35.96 -36.96
C GLU A 34 4.13 -35.48 -36.12
N ILE A 35 4.33 -34.55 -35.18
CA ILE A 35 3.25 -33.93 -34.41
C ILE A 35 2.17 -33.33 -35.32
N ALA A 36 2.59 -32.82 -36.49
CA ALA A 36 1.74 -32.17 -37.50
C ALA A 36 0.68 -33.12 -38.11
N GLN A 37 0.84 -34.42 -37.92
CA GLN A 37 -0.10 -35.44 -38.42
C GLN A 37 -1.37 -35.55 -37.56
N LEU A 38 -1.41 -34.88 -36.41
CA LEU A 38 -2.53 -34.93 -35.45
C LEU A 38 -3.62 -33.90 -35.79
N HIS A 39 -4.20 -33.96 -37.00
CA HIS A 39 -5.15 -32.94 -37.50
C HIS A 39 -6.43 -32.75 -36.66
N SER A 40 -6.77 -33.70 -35.79
CA SER A 40 -7.94 -33.61 -34.88
C SER A 40 -7.60 -32.97 -33.53
N LEU A 41 -6.33 -32.64 -33.29
CA LEU A 41 -5.86 -32.09 -32.03
C LEU A 41 -6.37 -30.66 -31.84
N ARG A 42 -6.94 -30.40 -30.66
CA ARG A 42 -7.44 -29.09 -30.21
C ARG A 42 -6.61 -28.53 -29.07
N ILE A 43 -6.09 -29.38 -28.20
CA ILE A 43 -5.30 -28.97 -27.03
C ILE A 43 -3.96 -29.69 -27.06
N LEU A 44 -2.86 -28.93 -27.06
CA LEU A 44 -1.50 -29.44 -27.00
C LEU A 44 -0.74 -28.78 -25.84
N TYR A 45 -0.38 -29.60 -24.84
CA TYR A 45 0.44 -29.17 -23.71
C TYR A 45 1.87 -29.68 -23.86
N LEU A 46 2.83 -28.76 -23.87
CA LEU A 46 4.27 -29.00 -24.05
C LEU A 46 5.11 -28.25 -23.00
N HIS A 47 4.48 -27.74 -21.95
CA HIS A 47 5.15 -26.94 -20.92
C HIS A 47 6.12 -27.72 -20.02
N ASN A 48 7.07 -27.02 -19.40
CA ASN A 48 8.11 -27.59 -18.53
C ASN A 48 8.94 -28.68 -19.23
N ASN A 49 9.45 -28.34 -20.41
CA ASN A 49 10.34 -29.17 -21.20
C ASN A 49 11.66 -28.40 -21.47
N GLN A 50 12.44 -28.84 -22.46
CA GLN A 50 13.70 -28.23 -22.87
C GLN A 50 13.64 -27.78 -24.35
N ILE A 51 12.44 -27.47 -24.85
CA ILE A 51 12.20 -27.17 -26.25
C ILE A 51 12.87 -25.84 -26.61
N SER A 52 13.78 -25.85 -27.59
CA SER A 52 14.48 -24.64 -28.04
C SER A 52 13.83 -23.95 -29.24
N GLU A 53 13.05 -24.69 -30.03
CA GLU A 53 12.44 -24.22 -31.27
C GLU A 53 11.04 -24.81 -31.46
N ILE A 54 10.15 -24.00 -32.05
CA ILE A 54 8.84 -24.45 -32.51
C ILE A 54 8.98 -24.81 -34.00
N PRO A 55 8.76 -26.06 -34.42
CA PRO A 55 8.89 -26.45 -35.81
C PRO A 55 7.78 -25.80 -36.65
N PRO A 56 8.06 -25.32 -37.88
CA PRO A 56 7.04 -24.71 -38.73
C PRO A 56 5.89 -25.68 -39.05
N GLU A 57 6.12 -26.99 -39.01
CA GLU A 57 5.08 -28.00 -39.23
C GLU A 57 3.96 -27.98 -38.18
N ILE A 58 4.16 -27.35 -37.01
CA ILE A 58 3.10 -27.18 -36.01
C ILE A 58 1.87 -26.48 -36.61
N ALA A 59 2.10 -25.61 -37.61
CA ALA A 59 1.10 -24.86 -38.37
C ALA A 59 0.06 -25.73 -39.09
N GLN A 60 0.34 -27.02 -39.30
CA GLN A 60 -0.59 -27.97 -39.94
C GLN A 60 -1.69 -28.46 -38.99
N LEU A 61 -1.63 -28.10 -37.71
CA LEU A 61 -2.64 -28.41 -36.70
C LEU A 61 -3.79 -27.40 -36.75
N HIS A 62 -4.49 -27.30 -37.89
CA HIS A 62 -5.51 -26.28 -38.13
C HIS A 62 -6.70 -26.27 -37.14
N SER A 63 -6.92 -27.37 -36.42
CA SER A 63 -7.96 -27.49 -35.39
C SER A 63 -7.49 -27.09 -33.98
N LEU A 64 -6.24 -26.67 -33.82
CA LEU A 64 -5.66 -26.37 -32.51
C LEU A 64 -6.27 -25.09 -31.94
N GLU A 65 -6.86 -25.21 -30.76
CA GLU A 65 -7.52 -24.15 -29.98
C GLU A 65 -6.59 -23.66 -28.85
N ILE A 66 -5.84 -24.57 -28.22
CA ILE A 66 -4.93 -24.26 -27.10
C ILE A 66 -3.53 -24.85 -27.37
N LEU A 67 -2.52 -23.98 -27.32
CA LEU A 67 -1.11 -24.36 -27.39
C LEU A 67 -0.36 -23.83 -26.16
N ASP A 68 0.13 -24.74 -25.32
CA ASP A 68 0.94 -24.39 -24.16
C ASP A 68 2.40 -24.83 -24.29
N LEU A 69 3.30 -23.85 -24.33
CA LEU A 69 4.75 -24.00 -24.49
C LEU A 69 5.54 -23.29 -23.39
N HIS A 70 4.92 -22.96 -22.26
CA HIS A 70 5.61 -22.22 -21.20
C HIS A 70 6.74 -23.03 -20.52
N ASN A 71 7.69 -22.34 -19.85
CA ASN A 71 8.85 -22.95 -19.21
C ASN A 71 9.65 -23.85 -20.17
N ASN A 72 10.14 -23.26 -21.26
CA ASN A 72 10.99 -23.90 -22.26
C ASN A 72 12.20 -22.98 -22.58
N GLN A 73 12.93 -23.26 -23.66
CA GLN A 73 14.10 -22.51 -24.11
C GLN A 73 13.86 -21.85 -25.47
N ILE A 74 12.61 -21.54 -25.80
CA ILE A 74 12.21 -21.05 -27.12
C ILE A 74 12.76 -19.64 -27.31
N SER A 75 13.53 -19.43 -28.39
CA SER A 75 14.14 -18.13 -28.70
C SER A 75 13.34 -17.29 -29.71
N ASN A 76 12.52 -17.95 -30.54
CA ASN A 76 11.76 -17.31 -31.62
C ASN A 76 10.39 -17.98 -31.81
N ILE A 77 9.41 -17.17 -32.20
CA ILE A 77 8.10 -17.65 -32.65
C ILE A 77 8.17 -17.72 -34.20
N PRO A 78 7.96 -18.89 -34.82
CA PRO A 78 8.00 -19.01 -36.28
C PRO A 78 6.80 -18.27 -36.90
N PRO A 79 6.96 -17.56 -38.03
CA PRO A 79 5.86 -16.85 -38.68
C PRO A 79 4.74 -17.81 -39.12
N GLU A 80 5.04 -19.09 -39.35
CA GLU A 80 4.06 -20.13 -39.69
C GLU A 80 3.02 -20.38 -38.60
N ILE A 81 3.28 -19.98 -37.34
CA ILE A 81 2.30 -20.09 -36.25
C ILE A 81 0.97 -19.41 -36.61
N ALA A 82 1.03 -18.37 -37.45
CA ALA A 82 -0.08 -17.61 -38.00
C ALA A 82 -1.14 -18.44 -38.76
N GLN A 83 -0.79 -19.65 -39.20
CA GLN A 83 -1.70 -20.55 -39.91
C GLN A 83 -2.63 -21.34 -38.97
N LEU A 84 -2.44 -21.24 -37.65
CA LEU A 84 -3.30 -21.84 -36.63
C LEU A 84 -4.56 -20.99 -36.42
N HIS A 85 -5.38 -20.84 -37.45
CA HIS A 85 -6.53 -19.92 -37.43
C HIS A 85 -7.60 -20.21 -36.36
N SER A 86 -7.62 -21.42 -35.80
CA SER A 86 -8.52 -21.81 -34.70
C SER A 86 -7.94 -21.56 -33.31
N LEU A 87 -6.70 -21.05 -33.20
CA LEU A 87 -6.02 -20.89 -31.93
C LEU A 87 -6.66 -19.76 -31.13
N GLU A 88 -7.13 -20.09 -29.93
CA GLU A 88 -7.78 -19.19 -28.98
C GLU A 88 -6.81 -18.80 -27.85
N GLN A 89 -5.94 -19.73 -27.43
CA GLN A 89 -5.01 -19.52 -26.31
C GLN A 89 -3.57 -19.94 -26.67
N LEU A 90 -2.62 -19.03 -26.46
CA LEU A 90 -1.20 -19.26 -26.69
C LEU A 90 -0.37 -18.89 -25.46
N TYR A 91 0.28 -19.90 -24.86
CA TYR A 91 1.16 -19.72 -23.71
C TYR A 91 2.63 -19.90 -24.08
N LEU A 92 3.42 -18.83 -23.94
CA LEU A 92 4.84 -18.76 -24.32
C LEU A 92 5.71 -18.09 -23.25
N TYR A 93 5.20 -17.93 -22.04
CA TYR A 93 5.92 -17.29 -20.94
C TYR A 93 7.08 -18.15 -20.41
N ASN A 94 8.04 -17.51 -19.73
CA ASN A 94 9.27 -18.15 -19.24
C ASN A 94 10.04 -18.85 -20.37
N ASN A 95 10.38 -18.10 -21.40
CA ASN A 95 11.19 -18.53 -22.54
C ASN A 95 12.29 -17.48 -22.81
N GLN A 96 12.93 -17.52 -23.98
CA GLN A 96 14.00 -16.62 -24.41
C GLN A 96 13.59 -15.80 -25.64
N ILE A 97 12.28 -15.55 -25.81
CA ILE A 97 11.73 -14.90 -27.01
C ILE A 97 12.16 -13.43 -27.05
N SER A 98 12.81 -13.02 -28.13
CA SER A 98 13.32 -11.65 -28.29
C SER A 98 12.39 -10.71 -29.08
N SER A 99 11.46 -11.28 -29.86
CA SER A 99 10.53 -10.52 -30.70
C SER A 99 9.25 -11.29 -30.96
N ILE A 100 8.16 -10.54 -31.20
CA ILE A 100 6.88 -11.05 -31.66
C ILE A 100 6.82 -10.86 -33.18
N PRO A 101 6.63 -11.92 -34.00
CA PRO A 101 6.52 -11.79 -35.44
C PRO A 101 5.22 -11.03 -35.80
N PRO A 102 5.25 -10.08 -36.75
CA PRO A 102 4.05 -9.39 -37.23
C PRO A 102 2.94 -10.34 -37.70
N GLU A 103 3.30 -11.52 -38.21
CA GLU A 103 2.37 -12.55 -38.68
C GLU A 103 1.45 -13.09 -37.57
N ILE A 104 1.81 -12.92 -36.29
CA ILE A 104 0.93 -13.31 -35.17
C ILE A 104 -0.48 -12.70 -35.31
N ALA A 105 -0.55 -11.51 -35.92
CA ALA A 105 -1.76 -10.75 -36.23
C ALA A 105 -2.83 -11.52 -37.05
N GLN A 106 -2.44 -12.60 -37.73
CA GLN A 106 -3.34 -13.44 -38.54
C GLN A 106 -4.11 -14.48 -37.70
N LEU A 107 -3.79 -14.61 -36.41
CA LEU A 107 -4.51 -15.46 -35.46
C LEU A 107 -5.82 -14.79 -35.01
N HIS A 108 -6.77 -14.63 -35.94
CA HIS A 108 -7.99 -13.86 -35.70
C HIS A 108 -8.89 -14.41 -34.57
N SER A 109 -8.75 -15.68 -34.21
CA SER A 109 -9.49 -16.32 -33.11
C SER A 109 -8.78 -16.20 -31.75
N LEU A 110 -7.57 -15.62 -31.70
CA LEU A 110 -6.78 -15.57 -30.48
C LEU A 110 -7.43 -14.64 -29.46
N GLU A 111 -7.77 -15.19 -28.30
CA GLU A 111 -8.39 -14.49 -27.17
C GLU A 111 -7.36 -14.20 -26.07
N GLN A 112 -6.39 -15.10 -25.87
CA GLN A 112 -5.39 -14.96 -24.81
C GLN A 112 -3.96 -15.21 -25.32
N LEU A 113 -3.06 -14.26 -25.04
CA LEU A 113 -1.64 -14.33 -25.41
C LEU A 113 -0.73 -14.07 -24.20
N TYR A 114 0.00 -15.09 -23.77
CA TYR A 114 0.91 -15.02 -22.63
C TYR A 114 2.38 -15.07 -23.05
N LEU A 115 3.09 -13.95 -22.84
CA LEU A 115 4.48 -13.73 -23.26
C LEU A 115 5.37 -13.14 -22.15
N TYR A 116 4.93 -13.19 -20.89
CA TYR A 116 5.70 -12.65 -19.77
C TYR A 116 6.99 -13.44 -19.50
N ASN A 117 7.98 -12.80 -18.84
CA ASN A 117 9.31 -13.38 -18.59
C ASN A 117 10.00 -13.86 -19.87
N ASN A 118 10.20 -12.93 -20.80
CA ASN A 118 10.92 -13.12 -22.06
C ASN A 118 11.90 -11.94 -22.28
N GLN A 119 12.43 -11.78 -23.49
CA GLN A 119 13.38 -10.73 -23.86
C GLN A 119 12.80 -9.79 -24.94
N ILE A 120 11.47 -9.64 -24.98
CA ILE A 120 10.77 -8.89 -26.02
C ILE A 120 11.07 -7.40 -25.86
N SER A 121 11.60 -6.77 -26.90
CA SER A 121 11.95 -5.34 -26.88
C SER A 121 10.87 -4.41 -27.45
N ASN A 122 9.98 -4.94 -28.29
CA ASN A 122 8.96 -4.16 -29.00
C ASN A 122 7.68 -4.98 -29.22
N ILE A 123 6.55 -4.29 -29.20
CA ILE A 123 5.25 -4.83 -29.62
C ILE A 123 5.03 -4.42 -31.08
N PRO A 124 4.83 -5.35 -32.03
CA PRO A 124 4.57 -5.00 -33.43
C PRO A 124 3.22 -4.28 -33.56
N PRO A 125 3.11 -3.17 -34.32
CA PRO A 125 1.84 -2.48 -34.55
C PRO A 125 0.74 -3.40 -35.10
N GLU A 126 1.11 -4.45 -35.84
CA GLU A 126 0.20 -5.44 -36.42
C GLU A 126 -0.57 -6.23 -35.35
N ILE A 127 -0.11 -6.28 -34.10
CA ILE A 127 -0.84 -6.93 -32.99
C ILE A 127 -2.29 -6.42 -32.90
N ALA A 128 -2.52 -5.16 -33.31
CA ALA A 128 -3.81 -4.49 -33.41
C ALA A 128 -4.88 -5.22 -34.23
N GLN A 129 -4.49 -6.15 -35.11
CA GLN A 129 -5.41 -6.93 -35.95
C GLN A 129 -6.00 -8.16 -35.23
N LEU A 130 -5.54 -8.45 -34.01
CA LEU A 130 -6.09 -9.51 -33.17
C LEU A 130 -7.42 -9.05 -32.52
N HIS A 131 -8.45 -8.87 -33.33
CA HIS A 131 -9.72 -8.28 -32.87
C HIS A 131 -10.46 -9.07 -31.78
N SER A 132 -10.15 -10.36 -31.62
CA SER A 132 -10.72 -11.24 -30.58
C SER A 132 -9.91 -11.24 -29.28
N LEU A 133 -8.74 -10.60 -29.24
CA LEU A 133 -7.83 -10.64 -28.11
C LEU A 133 -8.44 -9.92 -26.91
N GLN A 134 -8.60 -10.65 -25.81
CA GLN A 134 -9.13 -10.19 -24.53
C GLN A 134 -8.02 -9.99 -23.50
N GLU A 135 -6.98 -10.82 -23.53
CA GLU A 135 -5.90 -10.80 -22.56
C GLU A 135 -4.51 -10.81 -23.23
N LEU A 136 -3.69 -9.82 -22.87
CA LEU A 136 -2.31 -9.70 -23.35
C LEU A 136 -1.33 -9.55 -22.19
N TYR A 137 -0.49 -10.57 -21.98
CA TYR A 137 0.50 -10.60 -20.92
C TYR A 137 1.93 -10.43 -21.44
N LEU A 138 2.57 -9.31 -21.10
CA LEU A 138 3.90 -8.90 -21.56
C LEU A 138 4.82 -8.45 -20.41
N SER A 139 4.46 -8.75 -19.16
CA SER A 139 5.28 -8.39 -18.00
C SER A 139 6.69 -9.00 -18.03
N ASN A 140 7.68 -8.35 -17.41
CA ASN A 140 9.08 -8.80 -17.35
C ASN A 140 9.67 -9.05 -18.75
N ASN A 141 9.72 -7.98 -19.53
CA ASN A 141 10.33 -7.93 -20.87
C ASN A 141 11.19 -6.65 -20.96
N GLN A 142 11.59 -6.27 -22.16
CA GLN A 142 12.43 -5.10 -22.43
C GLN A 142 11.68 -4.05 -23.28
N ILE A 143 10.34 -4.02 -23.16
CA ILE A 143 9.48 -3.17 -24.00
C ILE A 143 9.69 -1.71 -23.62
N SER A 144 10.08 -0.88 -24.57
CA SER A 144 10.30 0.55 -24.34
C SER A 144 9.11 1.43 -24.74
N ASN A 145 8.26 0.95 -25.65
CA ASN A 145 7.15 1.72 -26.21
C ASN A 145 5.91 0.83 -26.43
N ILE A 146 4.74 1.42 -26.22
CA ILE A 146 3.45 0.84 -26.60
C ILE A 146 3.04 1.46 -27.94
N PRO A 147 2.78 0.68 -29.00
CA PRO A 147 2.34 1.22 -30.28
C PRO A 147 0.94 1.85 -30.14
N PRO A 148 0.68 3.05 -30.69
CA PRO A 148 -0.66 3.67 -30.69
C PRO A 148 -1.75 2.77 -31.27
N GLU A 149 -1.40 1.90 -32.22
CA GLU A 149 -2.29 0.94 -32.87
C GLU A 149 -2.91 -0.07 -31.89
N ILE A 150 -2.32 -0.27 -30.70
CA ILE A 150 -2.88 -1.14 -29.66
C ILE A 150 -4.35 -0.79 -29.35
N ALA A 151 -4.74 0.47 -29.55
CA ALA A 151 -6.09 0.99 -29.39
C ALA A 151 -7.16 0.33 -30.27
N GLN A 152 -6.77 -0.38 -31.34
CA GLN A 152 -7.68 -1.09 -32.23
C GLN A 152 -8.10 -2.47 -31.67
N LEU A 153 -7.48 -2.92 -30.57
CA LEU A 153 -7.88 -4.13 -29.85
C LEU A 153 -9.16 -3.90 -29.04
N HIS A 154 -10.29 -3.72 -29.71
CA HIS A 154 -11.55 -3.35 -29.08
C HIS A 154 -12.09 -4.37 -28.05
N SER A 155 -11.66 -5.63 -28.13
CA SER A 155 -12.03 -6.69 -27.19
C SER A 155 -11.08 -6.81 -26.00
N LEU A 156 -9.98 -6.05 -25.96
CA LEU A 156 -8.95 -6.21 -24.92
C LEU A 156 -9.48 -5.74 -23.56
N GLU A 157 -9.53 -6.67 -22.61
CA GLU A 157 -9.99 -6.47 -21.24
C GLU A 157 -8.82 -6.29 -20.28
N GLN A 158 -7.71 -6.99 -20.51
CA GLN A 158 -6.54 -6.99 -19.63
C GLN A 158 -5.23 -6.82 -20.40
N LEU A 159 -4.41 -5.86 -19.94
CA LEU A 159 -3.09 -5.58 -20.51
C LEU A 159 -2.04 -5.53 -19.40
N TYR A 160 -1.11 -6.50 -19.40
CA TYR A 160 -0.03 -6.57 -18.42
C TYR A 160 1.31 -6.20 -19.04
N LEU A 161 1.91 -5.13 -18.55
CA LEU A 161 3.15 -4.53 -19.04
C LEU A 161 4.14 -4.20 -17.91
N SER A 162 3.95 -4.77 -16.71
CA SER A 162 4.82 -4.52 -15.56
C SER A 162 6.26 -4.97 -15.81
N ASN A 163 7.25 -4.32 -15.17
CA ASN A 163 8.68 -4.63 -15.32
C ASN A 163 9.13 -4.58 -16.80
N ASN A 164 9.02 -3.40 -17.40
CA ASN A 164 9.48 -3.10 -18.75
C ASN A 164 10.23 -1.75 -18.73
N GLN A 165 10.54 -1.19 -19.90
CA GLN A 165 11.25 0.07 -20.07
C GLN A 165 10.32 1.20 -20.58
N ILE A 166 9.03 1.12 -20.28
CA ILE A 166 8.01 2.06 -20.79
C ILE A 166 8.12 3.39 -20.03
N SER A 167 8.38 4.48 -20.74
CA SER A 167 8.44 5.83 -20.13
C SER A 167 7.21 6.68 -20.40
N ASN A 168 6.48 6.40 -21.47
CA ASN A 168 5.27 7.11 -21.89
C ASN A 168 4.19 6.14 -22.32
N ILE A 169 2.94 6.60 -22.23
CA ILE A 169 1.74 5.84 -22.58
C ILE A 169 1.03 6.59 -23.70
N PRO A 170 0.75 5.95 -24.86
CA PRO A 170 0.09 6.63 -25.95
C PRO A 170 -1.35 7.03 -25.55
N PRO A 171 -1.82 8.25 -25.86
CA PRO A 171 -3.16 8.71 -25.51
C PRO A 171 -4.27 7.85 -26.15
N GLU A 172 -3.95 7.11 -27.21
CA GLU A 172 -4.83 6.17 -27.89
C GLU A 172 -5.30 5.02 -26.98
N ILE A 173 -4.60 4.69 -25.88
CA ILE A 173 -5.10 3.73 -24.86
C ILE A 173 -6.51 4.10 -24.35
N THR A 174 -6.88 5.37 -24.41
CA THR A 174 -8.21 5.85 -24.02
C THR A 174 -9.35 5.30 -24.91
N GLN A 175 -9.03 4.80 -26.10
CA GLN A 175 -9.97 4.21 -27.06
C GLN A 175 -10.25 2.72 -26.79
N LEU A 176 -9.46 2.08 -25.91
CA LEU A 176 -9.75 0.73 -25.44
C LEU A 176 -10.94 0.75 -24.48
N HIS A 177 -12.14 0.60 -25.03
CA HIS A 177 -13.40 0.70 -24.29
C HIS A 177 -13.64 -0.49 -23.36
N SER A 178 -13.18 -1.68 -23.72
CA SER A 178 -13.32 -2.93 -22.94
C SER A 178 -12.23 -3.10 -21.88
N LEU A 179 -11.16 -2.30 -21.92
CA LEU A 179 -10.03 -2.43 -21.01
C LEU A 179 -10.44 -2.14 -19.57
N GLU A 180 -10.46 -3.19 -18.76
CA GLU A 180 -10.74 -3.18 -17.34
C GLU A 180 -9.47 -3.03 -16.50
N GLN A 181 -8.37 -3.65 -16.94
CA GLN A 181 -7.13 -3.74 -16.18
C GLN A 181 -5.92 -3.39 -17.03
N LEU A 182 -5.06 -2.51 -16.49
CA LEU A 182 -3.80 -2.12 -17.09
C LEU A 182 -2.74 -2.17 -15.99
N TYR A 183 -1.69 -2.98 -16.19
CA TYR A 183 -0.60 -3.11 -15.22
C TYR A 183 0.69 -2.55 -15.82
N LEU A 184 1.21 -1.49 -15.20
CA LEU A 184 2.42 -0.76 -15.64
C LEU A 184 3.46 -0.61 -14.52
N SER A 185 3.30 -1.31 -13.40
CA SER A 185 4.24 -1.20 -12.28
C SER A 185 5.68 -1.52 -12.69
N ASN A 186 6.65 -0.86 -12.06
CA ASN A 186 8.09 -1.01 -12.35
C ASN A 186 8.44 -0.71 -13.82
N ASN A 187 7.90 0.38 -14.33
CA ASN A 187 8.33 1.01 -15.56
C ASN A 187 8.87 2.41 -15.26
N PRO A 188 9.77 2.96 -16.08
CA PRO A 188 10.30 4.31 -15.91
C PRO A 188 9.28 5.38 -16.34
N LEU A 189 8.05 5.32 -15.84
CA LEU A 189 7.02 6.33 -16.05
C LEU A 189 7.41 7.66 -15.38
N ASN A 190 7.16 8.78 -16.06
CA ASN A 190 7.35 10.09 -15.44
C ASN A 190 6.46 10.26 -14.18
N PRO A 191 6.83 11.14 -13.22
CA PRO A 191 6.17 11.21 -11.92
C PRO A 191 4.67 11.53 -12.03
N GLU A 192 4.29 12.37 -13.00
CA GLU A 192 2.90 12.68 -13.28
C GLU A 192 2.11 11.42 -13.69
N LEU A 193 2.60 10.67 -14.69
CA LEU A 193 1.97 9.44 -15.16
C LEU A 193 1.96 8.34 -14.11
N GLN A 194 3.06 8.15 -13.38
CA GLN A 194 3.16 7.16 -12.30
C GLN A 194 2.13 7.45 -11.20
N SER A 195 2.06 8.69 -10.72
CA SER A 195 1.10 9.09 -9.69
C SER A 195 -0.34 8.95 -10.16
N ILE A 196 -0.63 9.30 -11.41
CA ILE A 196 -1.97 9.12 -11.97
C ILE A 196 -2.33 7.64 -12.15
N TYR A 197 -1.38 6.82 -12.59
CA TYR A 197 -1.55 5.37 -12.72
C TYR A 197 -1.89 4.72 -11.38
N GLU A 198 -1.19 5.08 -10.30
CA GLU A 198 -1.46 4.60 -8.94
C GLU A 198 -2.87 4.97 -8.44
N GLN A 199 -3.45 6.04 -8.98
CA GLN A 199 -4.83 6.44 -8.68
C GLN A 199 -5.89 5.69 -9.50
N GLY A 200 -5.48 4.84 -10.44
CA GLY A 200 -6.31 3.92 -11.20
C GLY A 200 -6.62 4.33 -12.64
N LEU A 201 -6.98 3.33 -13.45
CA LEU A 201 -7.17 3.44 -14.91
C LEU A 201 -8.11 4.57 -15.35
N LYS A 202 -9.18 4.83 -14.58
CA LYS A 202 -10.14 5.90 -14.93
C LYS A 202 -9.49 7.29 -14.91
N LYS A 203 -8.68 7.60 -13.90
CA LYS A 203 -7.97 8.88 -13.82
C LYS A 203 -6.87 8.96 -14.86
N LEU A 204 -6.19 7.85 -15.12
CA LEU A 204 -5.22 7.74 -16.21
C LEU A 204 -5.85 8.06 -17.56
N LYS A 205 -6.99 7.45 -17.91
CA LYS A 205 -7.69 7.77 -19.16
C LYS A 205 -8.06 9.27 -19.26
N ILE A 206 -8.53 9.89 -18.16
CA ILE A 206 -8.83 11.33 -18.13
C ILE A 206 -7.56 12.17 -18.38
N TYR A 207 -6.43 11.82 -17.76
CA TYR A 207 -5.16 12.52 -17.96
C TYR A 207 -4.63 12.35 -19.39
N LEU A 208 -4.63 11.13 -19.91
CA LEU A 208 -4.20 10.83 -21.29
C LEU A 208 -5.07 11.54 -22.33
N GLN A 209 -6.38 11.70 -22.09
CA GLN A 209 -7.24 12.50 -22.96
C GLN A 209 -6.77 13.97 -23.07
N SER A 210 -6.23 14.54 -21.98
CA SER A 210 -5.68 15.91 -22.01
C SER A 210 -4.34 16.02 -22.76
N GLN A 211 -3.64 14.91 -23.01
CA GLN A 211 -2.41 14.92 -23.82
C GLN A 211 -2.67 15.09 -25.32
N GLN A 212 -3.93 15.07 -25.78
CA GLN A 212 -4.29 15.49 -27.14
C GLN A 212 -4.13 17.02 -27.35
N GLU A 213 -3.97 17.77 -26.25
CA GLU A 213 -3.64 19.19 -26.29
C GLU A 213 -2.17 19.41 -26.70
N LYS A 214 -1.78 20.69 -26.81
CA LYS A 214 -0.37 21.03 -26.98
C LYS A 214 0.42 20.55 -25.76
N GLU A 215 1.38 19.67 -26.01
CA GLU A 215 2.34 19.25 -24.99
C GLU A 215 3.37 20.35 -24.69
N ILE A 216 3.68 20.51 -23.40
CA ILE A 216 4.70 21.42 -22.89
C ILE A 216 5.80 20.59 -22.24
N ILE A 217 7.03 20.92 -22.58
CA ILE A 217 8.21 20.32 -21.96
C ILE A 217 8.51 21.05 -20.66
N LEU A 218 8.53 20.33 -19.55
CA LEU A 218 8.95 20.86 -18.24
C LEU A 218 10.41 20.55 -17.97
N ASN A 219 11.19 21.60 -17.73
CA ASN A 219 12.58 21.53 -17.28
C ASN A 219 12.68 21.93 -15.81
N GLU A 220 11.97 21.23 -14.93
CA GLU A 220 11.91 21.56 -13.50
C GLU A 220 12.42 20.41 -12.63
N VAL A 221 13.28 20.71 -11.64
CA VAL A 221 13.83 19.75 -10.66
C VAL A 221 13.71 20.28 -9.24
N LYS A 222 13.47 19.38 -8.28
CA LYS A 222 13.47 19.69 -6.84
C LYS A 222 14.91 19.65 -6.31
N LEU A 223 15.32 20.72 -5.62
CA LEU A 223 16.62 20.85 -4.97
C LEU A 223 16.43 20.93 -3.45
N ILE A 224 16.93 19.96 -2.71
CA ILE A 224 16.68 19.80 -1.27
C ILE A 224 17.98 19.99 -0.48
N PHE A 225 18.00 20.94 0.45
CA PHE A 225 19.15 21.21 1.33
C PHE A 225 18.94 20.53 2.69
N VAL A 226 19.85 19.64 3.07
CA VAL A 226 19.85 18.98 4.38
C VAL A 226 21.19 19.17 5.09
N GLY A 227 21.19 19.00 6.41
CA GLY A 227 22.39 19.17 7.25
C GLY A 227 22.06 19.84 8.57
N GLU A 228 23.01 19.81 9.51
CA GLU A 228 22.85 20.37 10.85
C GLU A 228 22.48 21.86 10.87
N GLY A 229 21.97 22.33 12.02
CA GLY A 229 21.66 23.73 12.24
C GLY A 229 22.89 24.61 12.02
N GLU A 230 22.70 25.77 11.38
CA GLU A 230 23.76 26.79 11.19
C GLU A 230 24.97 26.35 10.34
N VAL A 231 24.83 25.30 9.52
CA VAL A 231 25.87 24.90 8.55
C VAL A 231 25.86 25.74 7.26
N GLY A 232 25.01 26.77 7.14
CA GLY A 232 25.01 27.68 5.99
C GLY A 232 24.09 27.34 4.82
N LYS A 233 23.09 26.45 5.01
CA LYS A 233 22.14 26.03 3.96
C LYS A 233 21.40 27.18 3.30
N THR A 234 20.73 28.02 4.10
CA THR A 234 19.99 29.17 3.63
C THR A 234 20.90 30.15 2.89
N SER A 235 22.11 30.38 3.44
CA SER A 235 23.11 31.26 2.83
C SER A 235 23.60 30.74 1.49
N LEU A 236 23.80 29.42 1.36
CA LEU A 236 24.17 28.78 0.10
C LEU A 236 23.06 28.91 -0.95
N LEU A 237 21.80 28.68 -0.57
CA LEU A 237 20.65 28.86 -1.47
C LEU A 237 20.50 30.32 -1.96
N ALA A 238 20.76 31.29 -1.09
CA ALA A 238 20.78 32.70 -1.45
C ALA A 238 21.95 33.04 -2.40
N ALA A 239 23.14 32.52 -2.11
CA ALA A 239 24.31 32.71 -2.96
C ALA A 239 24.11 32.15 -4.37
N LEU A 240 23.55 30.93 -4.51
CA LEU A 240 23.22 30.32 -5.81
C LEU A 240 22.25 31.17 -6.64
N ARG A 241 21.42 32.01 -6.02
CA ARG A 241 20.50 32.92 -6.72
C ARG A 241 21.11 34.27 -7.04
N GLY A 242 22.29 34.57 -6.51
CA GLY A 242 22.90 35.90 -6.59
C GLY A 242 22.24 36.93 -5.66
N ASP A 243 21.56 36.50 -4.60
CA ASP A 243 21.01 37.42 -3.60
C ASP A 243 22.13 38.12 -2.79
N GLU A 244 21.82 39.28 -2.20
CA GLU A 244 22.77 39.99 -1.34
C GLU A 244 23.09 39.22 -0.05
N TRP A 245 24.34 39.28 0.39
CA TRP A 245 24.79 38.65 1.63
C TRP A 245 24.12 39.29 2.85
N ILE A 246 23.61 38.46 3.76
CA ILE A 246 23.00 38.88 5.03
C ILE A 246 23.86 38.38 6.19
N GLU A 247 24.46 39.32 6.93
CA GLU A 247 25.22 39.01 8.15
C GLU A 247 24.27 38.60 9.29
N ASN A 248 24.61 37.54 10.04
CA ASN A 248 23.81 37.01 11.15
C ASN A 248 22.36 36.62 10.76
N ARG A 249 22.20 35.97 9.61
CA ARG A 249 20.89 35.46 9.15
C ARG A 249 20.24 34.57 10.24
N PRO A 250 18.94 34.76 10.55
CA PRO A 250 18.24 33.94 11.54
C PRO A 250 18.18 32.46 11.14
N THR A 251 18.00 31.58 12.13
CA THR A 251 17.85 30.15 11.89
C THR A 251 16.48 29.83 11.29
N THR A 252 16.46 28.97 10.28
CA THR A 252 15.23 28.45 9.67
C THR A 252 14.46 27.58 10.65
N HIS A 253 13.17 27.87 10.87
CA HIS A 253 12.26 27.07 11.67
C HIS A 253 11.43 26.15 10.78
N GLY A 254 11.50 24.83 10.98
CA GLY A 254 10.77 23.86 10.15
C GLY A 254 11.38 23.73 8.76
N VAL A 255 10.65 24.15 7.72
CA VAL A 255 11.04 24.09 6.30
C VAL A 255 10.74 25.42 5.64
N GLU A 256 11.65 25.92 4.83
CA GLU A 256 11.43 27.05 3.93
C GLU A 256 11.45 26.56 2.49
N ILE A 257 10.35 26.79 1.76
CA ILE A 257 10.28 26.50 0.33
C ILE A 257 10.42 27.83 -0.38
N ASP A 258 11.42 27.92 -1.27
CA ASP A 258 11.60 29.14 -2.05
C ASP A 258 10.92 29.00 -3.41
N ILE A 259 9.88 29.82 -3.62
CA ILE A 259 9.10 29.86 -4.86
C ILE A 259 9.86 30.65 -5.95
N LYS A 260 10.88 31.44 -5.59
CA LYS A 260 11.77 32.04 -6.60
C LYS A 260 12.71 30.96 -7.13
N SER A 261 12.34 30.40 -8.27
CA SER A 261 13.10 29.34 -8.91
C SER A 261 14.53 29.78 -9.22
N LEU A 262 15.50 28.95 -8.83
CA LEU A 262 16.88 29.07 -9.25
C LEU A 262 16.96 28.59 -10.71
N ILE A 263 17.40 29.43 -11.62
CA ILE A 263 17.53 29.08 -13.04
C ILE A 263 19.00 28.86 -13.35
N LEU A 264 19.36 27.62 -13.74
CA LEU A 264 20.70 27.29 -14.19
C LEU A 264 20.66 26.82 -15.64
N VAL A 265 21.75 27.06 -16.37
CA VAL A 265 21.89 26.63 -17.76
C VAL A 265 23.03 25.61 -17.83
N ASP A 266 22.73 24.43 -18.37
CA ASP A 266 23.79 23.49 -18.71
C ASP A 266 24.55 24.02 -19.93
N LYS A 267 25.84 24.32 -19.74
CA LYS A 267 26.71 24.89 -20.77
C LYS A 267 26.97 23.91 -21.92
N GLU A 268 26.86 22.60 -21.69
CA GLU A 268 27.11 21.58 -22.73
C GLU A 268 25.89 21.40 -23.64
N SER A 269 24.70 21.19 -23.07
CA SER A 269 23.45 21.00 -23.84
C SER A 269 22.71 22.29 -24.17
N ASN A 270 23.12 23.43 -23.59
CA ASN A 270 22.43 24.72 -23.65
C ASN A 270 20.97 24.63 -23.18
N THR A 271 20.71 23.81 -22.15
CA THR A 271 19.38 23.60 -21.57
C THR A 271 19.18 24.47 -20.35
N GLU A 272 18.13 25.29 -20.34
CA GLU A 272 17.70 26.05 -19.16
C GLU A 272 16.82 25.17 -18.25
N ILE A 273 17.18 25.13 -16.97
CA ILE A 273 16.55 24.29 -15.95
C ILE A 273 16.15 25.14 -14.74
N THR A 274 14.93 24.93 -14.29
CA THR A 274 14.30 25.59 -13.15
C THR A 274 14.42 24.68 -11.91
N PHE A 275 15.14 25.12 -10.89
CA PHE A 275 15.31 24.43 -9.62
C PHE A 275 14.37 25.01 -8.57
N ASN A 276 13.58 24.15 -7.95
CA ASN A 276 12.69 24.51 -6.84
C ASN A 276 13.38 24.12 -5.52
N GLY A 277 13.84 25.12 -4.77
CA GLY A 277 14.66 24.95 -3.57
C GLY A 277 13.85 24.70 -2.30
N TRP A 278 14.25 23.70 -1.53
CA TRP A 278 13.71 23.38 -0.20
C TRP A 278 14.83 23.44 0.84
N ASP A 279 14.74 24.36 1.80
CA ASP A 279 15.70 24.53 2.90
C ASP A 279 15.12 24.00 4.22
N PHE A 280 15.76 22.99 4.79
CA PHE A 280 15.31 22.31 5.99
C PHE A 280 16.03 22.85 7.24
N GLY A 281 15.30 23.29 8.26
CA GLY A 281 15.88 23.75 9.52
C GLY A 281 16.61 22.62 10.26
N GLY A 282 17.94 22.67 10.37
CA GLY A 282 18.77 21.54 10.83
C GLY A 282 18.71 21.20 12.33
N GLN A 283 17.59 21.47 12.99
CA GLN A 283 17.39 21.27 14.42
C GLN A 283 16.82 19.87 14.67
N ASN A 284 17.35 19.16 15.67
CA ASN A 284 17.00 17.76 15.96
C ASN A 284 15.50 17.50 16.12
N ILE A 285 14.74 18.49 16.61
CA ILE A 285 13.31 18.35 16.83
C ILE A 285 12.51 18.22 15.52
N TYR A 286 13.04 18.70 14.40
CA TYR A 286 12.36 18.65 13.10
C TYR A 286 12.73 17.47 12.23
N ARG A 287 13.82 16.74 12.55
CA ARG A 287 14.32 15.62 11.74
C ARG A 287 13.22 14.64 11.34
N TYR A 288 12.34 14.28 12.29
CA TYR A 288 11.22 13.36 12.02
C TYR A 288 10.14 13.94 11.10
N THR A 289 9.84 15.24 11.23
CA THR A 289 8.87 15.92 10.38
C THR A 289 9.42 16.19 8.98
N HIS A 290 10.74 16.36 8.85
CA HIS A 290 11.41 16.60 7.57
C HIS A 290 11.36 15.42 6.62
N GLN A 291 11.45 14.20 7.15
CA GLN A 291 11.32 12.96 6.37
C GLN A 291 9.99 12.88 5.58
N MET A 292 8.96 13.62 6.00
CA MET A 292 7.68 13.68 5.27
C MET A 292 7.80 14.39 3.91
N PHE A 293 8.82 15.24 3.72
CA PHE A 293 9.02 16.05 2.52
C PHE A 293 10.14 15.52 1.61
N PHE A 294 10.83 14.46 2.01
CA PHE A 294 11.80 13.76 1.17
C PHE A 294 11.05 12.96 0.12
N THR A 295 11.39 13.20 -1.15
CA THR A 295 10.69 12.69 -2.32
C THR A 295 11.70 12.46 -3.43
N THR A 296 11.47 11.45 -4.25
CA THR A 296 12.15 11.27 -5.53
C THR A 296 11.18 11.55 -6.69
N PRO A 297 11.68 12.07 -7.83
CA PRO A 297 13.08 12.48 -8.09
C PRO A 297 13.45 13.84 -7.45
N ALA A 298 14.66 13.94 -6.90
CA ALA A 298 15.21 15.21 -6.40
C ALA A 298 16.75 15.17 -6.34
N ILE A 299 17.37 16.36 -6.39
CA ILE A 299 18.79 16.55 -6.08
C ILE A 299 18.90 17.00 -4.63
N TYR A 300 19.71 16.31 -3.85
CA TYR A 300 19.95 16.58 -2.45
C TYR A 300 21.33 17.20 -2.24
N LEU A 301 21.40 18.27 -1.46
CA LEU A 301 22.62 18.90 -1.01
C LEU A 301 22.80 18.59 0.48
N ALA A 302 23.71 17.68 0.79
CA ALA A 302 24.12 17.38 2.16
C ALA A 302 25.19 18.40 2.59
N VAL A 303 24.75 19.47 3.23
CA VAL A 303 25.58 20.63 3.56
C VAL A 303 26.19 20.49 4.95
N TRP A 304 27.48 20.76 5.06
CA TRP A 304 28.19 20.70 6.33
C TRP A 304 29.22 21.83 6.47
N ASN A 305 29.67 22.04 7.72
CA ASN A 305 30.65 23.08 8.05
C ASN A 305 31.97 22.42 8.52
N PRO A 306 33.04 22.47 7.71
CA PRO A 306 34.36 21.93 8.05
C PRO A 306 34.96 22.47 9.34
N ARG A 307 34.58 23.69 9.77
CA ARG A 307 35.05 24.26 11.04
C ARG A 307 34.45 23.59 12.27
N ARG A 308 33.32 22.89 12.12
CA ARG A 308 32.69 22.11 13.19
C ARG A 308 33.16 20.65 13.21
N GLY A 309 33.82 20.20 12.14
CA GLY A 309 34.21 18.81 11.95
C GLY A 309 33.05 17.93 11.46
N PRO A 310 33.35 16.83 10.74
CA PRO A 310 32.35 15.97 10.11
C PRO A 310 31.47 15.24 11.13
N GLU A 311 32.02 14.78 12.25
CA GLU A 311 31.28 14.06 13.30
C GLU A 311 30.17 14.92 13.93
N ASN A 312 30.43 16.23 14.12
CA ASN A 312 29.42 17.15 14.66
C ASN A 312 28.36 17.53 13.61
N CYS A 313 28.67 17.40 12.33
CA CYS A 313 27.74 17.70 11.23
C CYS A 313 26.91 16.48 10.80
N ARG A 314 27.29 15.27 11.22
CA ARG A 314 26.54 14.01 11.03
C ARG A 314 26.06 13.80 9.59
N VAL A 315 26.97 14.03 8.64
CA VAL A 315 26.65 13.99 7.20
C VAL A 315 26.13 12.62 6.78
N ASP A 316 26.71 11.56 7.34
CA ASP A 316 26.30 10.18 7.15
C ASP A 316 24.87 9.91 7.64
N GLU A 317 24.46 10.42 8.83
CA GLU A 317 23.08 10.30 9.32
C GLU A 317 22.08 10.94 8.35
N TRP A 318 22.40 12.14 7.82
CA TRP A 318 21.52 12.81 6.86
C TRP A 318 21.38 12.05 5.55
N ILE A 319 22.49 11.48 5.05
CA ILE A 319 22.47 10.65 3.83
C ILE A 319 21.68 9.36 4.08
N LYS A 320 21.82 8.72 5.26
CA LYS A 320 21.01 7.57 5.68
C LYS A 320 19.52 7.91 5.68
N MET A 321 19.12 9.02 6.28
CA MET A 321 17.72 9.44 6.30
C MET A 321 17.14 9.65 4.90
N ILE A 322 17.92 10.25 3.97
CA ILE A 322 17.50 10.39 2.56
C ILE A 322 17.31 9.00 1.96
N LYS A 323 18.34 8.14 2.03
CA LYS A 323 18.32 6.78 1.51
C LYS A 323 17.12 5.99 2.04
N HIS A 324 16.96 5.89 3.35
CA HIS A 324 15.88 5.12 3.97
C HIS A 324 14.50 5.60 3.57
N ARG A 325 14.34 6.90 3.26
CA ARG A 325 13.06 7.47 2.88
C ARG A 325 12.76 7.36 1.39
N THR A 326 13.76 7.46 0.52
CA THR A 326 13.54 7.60 -0.93
C THR A 326 14.06 6.46 -1.78
N TYR A 327 14.93 5.60 -1.24
CA TYR A 327 15.49 4.47 -1.96
C TYR A 327 14.38 3.48 -2.34
N ASP A 328 14.31 3.14 -3.63
CA ASP A 328 13.35 2.18 -4.16
C ASP A 328 14.11 1.19 -5.07
N GLU A 329 14.31 -0.05 -4.61
CA GLU A 329 15.03 -1.09 -5.37
C GLU A 329 14.47 -1.30 -6.78
N LYS A 330 13.17 -1.04 -6.97
CA LYS A 330 12.48 -1.32 -8.23
C LYS A 330 12.61 -0.17 -9.24
N GLN A 331 13.24 0.93 -8.87
CA GLN A 331 13.39 2.13 -9.71
C GLN A 331 14.80 2.74 -9.59
N GLU A 332 15.83 2.02 -10.05
CA GLU A 332 17.23 2.48 -10.06
C GLU A 332 17.41 3.85 -10.75
N ASP A 333 16.66 4.11 -11.82
CA ASP A 333 16.71 5.39 -12.56
C ASP A 333 16.17 6.59 -11.76
N TYR A 334 15.43 6.34 -10.67
CA TYR A 334 14.72 7.36 -9.86
C TYR A 334 15.38 7.59 -8.49
N GLN A 335 16.57 7.04 -8.28
CA GLN A 335 17.32 7.19 -7.04
C GLN A 335 17.69 8.66 -6.77
N PRO A 336 17.77 9.07 -5.49
CA PRO A 336 18.15 10.44 -5.15
C PRO A 336 19.60 10.69 -5.56
N ARG A 337 19.87 11.88 -6.11
CA ARG A 337 21.23 12.33 -6.44
C ARG A 337 21.76 13.23 -5.34
N ILE A 338 22.78 12.78 -4.61
CA ILE A 338 23.30 13.48 -3.43
C ILE A 338 24.64 14.14 -3.76
N LEU A 339 24.76 15.43 -3.48
CA LEU A 339 26.03 16.15 -3.46
C LEU A 339 26.36 16.55 -2.02
N VAL A 340 27.59 16.27 -1.59
CA VAL A 340 28.06 16.66 -0.27
C VAL A 340 28.79 17.99 -0.37
N ILE A 341 28.30 19.02 0.32
CA ILE A 341 28.76 20.40 0.18
C ILE A 341 29.42 20.88 1.48
N ALA A 342 30.73 21.09 1.43
CA ALA A 342 31.48 21.79 2.46
C ALA A 342 31.29 23.30 2.29
N THR A 343 30.77 23.97 3.31
CA THR A 343 30.61 25.44 3.34
C THR A 343 31.69 26.10 4.18
N HIS A 344 31.74 27.43 4.23
CA HIS A 344 32.56 28.19 5.19
C HIS A 344 34.08 27.92 5.12
N GLY A 345 34.57 27.30 4.05
CA GLY A 345 35.98 27.06 3.88
C GLY A 345 36.55 27.93 2.77
N GLY A 346 37.80 28.36 2.96
CA GLY A 346 38.64 28.90 1.90
C GLY A 346 39.96 28.13 1.87
N LEU A 347 40.63 28.09 0.70
CA LEU A 347 41.90 27.37 0.46
C LEU A 347 43.09 27.76 1.38
N LYS A 348 42.91 28.72 2.31
CA LYS A 348 43.95 29.27 3.18
C LYS A 348 43.85 28.83 4.66
N GLU A 349 42.81 28.11 5.06
CA GLU A 349 42.63 27.64 6.44
C GLU A 349 42.84 26.12 6.53
N ARG A 350 43.49 25.63 7.61
CA ARG A 350 43.51 24.18 7.91
C ARG A 350 42.13 23.79 8.42
N LEU A 351 41.35 23.15 7.57
CA LEU A 351 40.01 22.67 7.87
C LEU A 351 40.02 21.14 8.00
N ASP A 352 39.08 20.60 8.76
CA ASP A 352 38.90 19.15 8.84
C ASP A 352 38.38 18.62 7.49
N HIS A 353 38.87 17.45 7.10
CA HIS A 353 38.43 16.77 5.89
C HIS A 353 37.43 15.66 6.24
N ILE A 354 36.40 15.52 5.41
CA ILE A 354 35.49 14.38 5.48
C ILE A 354 36.13 13.20 4.73
N ASP A 355 35.94 11.98 5.25
CA ASP A 355 36.41 10.78 4.56
C ASP A 355 35.46 10.44 3.41
N GLU A 356 35.74 11.01 2.23
CA GLU A 356 34.94 10.80 1.02
C GLU A 356 34.90 9.33 0.61
N GLN A 357 35.99 8.58 0.84
CA GLN A 357 36.07 7.19 0.44
C GLN A 357 35.21 6.30 1.33
N LEU A 358 35.19 6.57 2.64
CA LEU A 358 34.27 5.91 3.57
C LEU A 358 32.80 6.13 3.17
N LEU A 359 32.43 7.38 2.90
CA LEU A 359 31.06 7.71 2.49
C LEU A 359 30.67 7.06 1.16
N ARG A 360 31.57 7.07 0.16
CA ARG A 360 31.32 6.40 -1.12
C ARG A 360 31.19 4.88 -0.95
N ASN A 361 31.99 4.27 -0.08
CA ASN A 361 31.88 2.83 0.20
C ASN A 361 30.57 2.47 0.93
N GLU A 362 30.00 3.39 1.72
CA GLU A 362 28.76 3.14 2.48
C GLU A 362 27.49 3.46 1.68
N PHE A 363 27.53 4.50 0.84
CA PHE A 363 26.35 5.03 0.13
C PHE A 363 26.41 4.85 -1.39
N ASP A 364 27.43 4.17 -1.89
CA ASP A 364 27.59 3.68 -3.27
C ASP A 364 27.27 4.78 -4.32
N ASP A 365 26.39 4.48 -5.28
CA ASP A 365 25.96 5.36 -6.39
C ASP A 365 25.05 6.54 -6.00
N LEU A 366 24.66 6.68 -4.72
CA LEU A 366 23.80 7.79 -4.29
C LEU A 366 24.58 9.11 -4.23
N ILE A 367 25.86 9.06 -3.83
CA ILE A 367 26.72 10.24 -3.75
C ILE A 367 27.38 10.49 -5.11
N VAL A 368 26.90 11.54 -5.78
CA VAL A 368 27.42 11.93 -7.09
C VAL A 368 28.79 12.58 -6.95
N ASP A 369 28.93 13.58 -6.08
CA ASP A 369 30.16 14.37 -5.98
C ASP A 369 30.31 15.12 -4.65
N PHE A 370 31.52 15.60 -4.40
CA PHE A 370 31.89 16.43 -3.25
C PHE A 370 32.33 17.81 -3.74
N HIS A 371 31.79 18.86 -3.12
CA HIS A 371 32.13 20.24 -3.47
C HIS A 371 32.42 21.08 -2.24
N HIS A 372 33.22 22.10 -2.46
CA HIS A 372 33.58 23.08 -1.46
C HIS A 372 33.22 24.47 -1.96
N VAL A 373 32.44 25.20 -1.16
CA VAL A 373 31.86 26.49 -1.53
C VAL A 373 31.95 27.47 -0.37
N ASP A 374 32.26 28.73 -0.67
CA ASP A 374 32.13 29.83 0.27
C ASP A 374 31.00 30.76 -0.20
N SER A 375 29.90 30.81 0.56
CA SER A 375 28.72 31.61 0.21
C SER A 375 28.95 33.12 0.34
N TYR A 376 30.02 33.57 1.00
CA TYR A 376 30.36 34.98 1.16
C TYR A 376 31.32 35.45 0.05
N THR A 377 32.39 34.69 -0.22
CA THR A 377 33.37 35.03 -1.27
C THR A 377 32.93 34.57 -2.66
N THR A 378 31.88 33.73 -2.74
CA THR A 378 31.39 33.04 -3.94
C THR A 378 32.39 32.06 -4.57
N GLU A 379 33.48 31.73 -3.86
CA GLU A 379 34.46 30.74 -4.32
C GLU A 379 33.83 29.35 -4.42
N GLY A 380 34.07 28.66 -5.54
CA GLY A 380 33.54 27.31 -5.81
C GLY A 380 32.08 27.26 -6.28
N LEU A 381 31.34 28.37 -6.25
CA LEU A 381 29.92 28.44 -6.59
C LEU A 381 29.66 28.12 -8.07
N GLU A 382 30.43 28.70 -9.00
CA GLU A 382 30.27 28.45 -10.44
C GLU A 382 30.47 26.96 -10.80
N ILE A 383 31.40 26.28 -10.12
CA ILE A 383 31.65 24.84 -10.34
C ILE A 383 30.43 24.02 -9.89
N LEU A 384 29.86 24.37 -8.74
CA LEU A 384 28.65 23.71 -8.23
C LEU A 384 27.45 23.96 -9.15
N GLU A 385 27.25 25.18 -9.65
CA GLU A 385 26.17 25.52 -10.59
C GLU A 385 26.25 24.69 -11.88
N ASN A 386 27.43 24.61 -12.49
CA ASN A 386 27.62 23.81 -13.71
C ASN A 386 27.36 22.31 -13.44
N LYS A 387 27.79 21.80 -12.27
CA LYS A 387 27.55 20.41 -11.89
C LYS A 387 26.06 20.13 -11.66
N LEU A 388 25.35 21.02 -10.96
CA LEU A 388 23.91 20.92 -10.74
C LEU A 388 23.13 20.89 -12.05
N ALA A 389 23.44 21.80 -12.98
CA ALA A 389 22.80 21.84 -14.29
C ALA A 389 23.06 20.56 -15.12
N LYS A 390 24.28 20.03 -15.07
CA LYS A 390 24.65 18.78 -15.75
C LYS A 390 23.91 17.56 -15.18
N ILE A 391 23.97 17.37 -13.85
CA ILE A 391 23.27 16.26 -13.17
C ILE A 391 21.79 16.32 -13.50
N ALA A 392 21.19 17.50 -13.40
CA ALA A 392 19.79 17.69 -13.70
C ALA A 392 19.49 17.27 -15.15
N THR A 393 20.28 17.70 -16.14
CA THR A 393 20.09 17.33 -17.57
C THR A 393 20.17 15.82 -17.82
N GLU A 394 21.04 15.11 -17.08
CA GLU A 394 21.23 13.66 -17.19
C GLU A 394 20.12 12.85 -16.48
N MET A 395 19.31 13.48 -15.61
CA MET A 395 18.21 12.79 -14.94
C MET A 395 17.08 12.47 -15.94
N PRO A 396 16.52 11.24 -15.93
CA PRO A 396 15.46 10.80 -16.85
C PRO A 396 14.14 11.56 -16.72
N MET A 397 14.06 12.48 -15.75
CA MET A 397 12.88 13.26 -15.36
C MET A 397 12.87 14.68 -15.92
N ILE A 398 14.00 15.13 -16.49
CA ILE A 398 14.11 16.43 -17.15
C ILE A 398 13.53 16.34 -18.56
N ARG A 399 12.91 17.44 -19.01
CA ARG A 399 12.21 17.55 -20.28
C ARG A 399 10.98 16.63 -20.40
N ARG A 400 10.32 16.35 -19.28
CA ARG A 400 9.08 15.55 -19.30
C ARG A 400 7.95 16.32 -19.99
N SER A 401 7.17 15.59 -20.78
CA SER A 401 6.04 16.13 -21.52
C SER A 401 4.78 16.13 -20.65
N VAL A 402 4.12 17.28 -20.55
CA VAL A 402 2.87 17.45 -19.82
C VAL A 402 1.83 18.20 -20.66
N PRO A 403 0.52 17.99 -20.41
CA PRO A 403 -0.54 18.78 -21.02
C PRO A 403 -0.38 20.28 -20.75
N ALA A 404 -0.73 21.15 -21.72
CA ALA A 404 -0.72 22.59 -21.50
C ALA A 404 -1.64 23.02 -20.35
N SER A 405 -2.82 22.42 -20.23
CA SER A 405 -3.77 22.66 -19.14
C SER A 405 -3.19 22.36 -17.75
N TRP A 406 -2.35 21.32 -17.62
CA TRP A 406 -1.62 21.02 -16.38
C TRP A 406 -0.69 22.18 -15.98
N LYS A 407 0.15 22.64 -16.91
CA LYS A 407 1.08 23.75 -16.65
C LYS A 407 0.34 25.05 -16.29
N ILE A 408 -0.78 25.35 -16.97
CA ILE A 408 -1.62 26.51 -16.66
C ILE A 408 -2.12 26.46 -15.21
N ILE A 409 -2.58 25.30 -14.74
CA ILE A 409 -3.04 25.14 -13.34
C ILE A 409 -1.87 25.26 -12.38
N LEU A 410 -0.75 24.59 -12.65
CA LEU A 410 0.44 24.65 -11.81
C LEU A 410 0.92 26.09 -11.61
N ASP A 411 1.01 26.87 -12.69
CA ASP A 411 1.42 28.28 -12.62
C ASP A 411 0.38 29.14 -11.89
N THR A 412 -0.91 28.90 -12.13
CA THR A 412 -1.99 29.63 -11.42
C THR A 412 -1.95 29.36 -9.91
N ILE A 413 -1.67 28.12 -9.51
CA ILE A 413 -1.53 27.75 -8.10
C ILE A 413 -0.31 28.39 -7.47
N ARG A 414 0.83 28.45 -8.17
CA ARG A 414 2.03 29.15 -7.73
C ARG A 414 1.82 30.66 -7.57
N GLU A 415 1.11 31.28 -8.50
CA GLU A 415 0.75 32.70 -8.38
C GLU A 415 -0.16 32.95 -7.18
N LYS A 416 -1.17 32.08 -6.97
CA LYS A 416 -2.07 32.18 -5.83
C LYS A 416 -1.37 31.95 -4.50
N SER A 417 -0.41 31.03 -4.44
CA SER A 417 0.32 30.73 -3.21
C SER A 417 1.14 31.93 -2.72
N GLN A 418 1.62 32.81 -3.61
CA GLN A 418 2.33 34.04 -3.23
C GLN A 418 1.48 34.96 -2.34
N VAL A 419 0.16 34.98 -2.54
CA VAL A 419 -0.77 35.86 -1.80
C VAL A 419 -1.47 35.12 -0.66
N ASN A 420 -1.87 33.86 -0.89
CA ASN A 420 -2.65 33.07 0.06
C ASN A 420 -1.93 31.78 0.44
N SER A 421 -1.90 31.43 1.73
CA SER A 421 -1.34 30.15 2.19
C SER A 421 -2.28 28.96 1.96
N TRP A 422 -3.57 29.20 1.76
CA TRP A 422 -4.59 28.17 1.57
C TRP A 422 -5.79 28.72 0.78
N ILE A 423 -6.57 27.82 0.19
CA ILE A 423 -7.85 28.10 -0.47
C ILE A 423 -8.86 26.99 -0.15
N THR A 424 -10.14 27.25 -0.40
CA THR A 424 -11.17 26.20 -0.32
C THR A 424 -11.22 25.36 -1.58
N TYR A 425 -11.78 24.16 -1.47
CA TYR A 425 -12.03 23.29 -2.62
C TYR A 425 -12.91 23.97 -3.68
N GLU A 426 -13.94 24.72 -3.26
CA GLU A 426 -14.83 25.46 -4.16
C GLU A 426 -14.06 26.53 -4.95
N GLN A 427 -13.21 27.32 -4.29
CA GLN A 427 -12.35 28.31 -4.96
C GLN A 427 -11.40 27.67 -5.98
N PHE A 428 -10.87 26.48 -5.69
CA PHE A 428 -10.05 25.75 -6.66
C PHE A 428 -10.87 25.37 -7.90
N LEU A 429 -12.11 24.88 -7.71
CA LEU A 429 -12.99 24.57 -8.84
C LEU A 429 -13.34 25.81 -9.67
N GLU A 430 -13.60 26.95 -9.03
CA GLU A 430 -13.84 28.22 -9.73
C GLU A 430 -12.63 28.64 -10.59
N ILE A 431 -11.40 28.46 -10.09
CA ILE A 431 -10.17 28.70 -10.84
C ILE A 431 -10.12 27.80 -12.08
N CYS A 432 -10.39 26.50 -11.94
CA CYS A 432 -10.38 25.56 -13.05
C CYS A 432 -11.46 25.89 -14.10
N LEU A 433 -12.68 26.23 -13.66
CA LEU A 433 -13.77 26.62 -14.56
C LEU A 433 -13.44 27.90 -15.33
N TYR A 434 -12.84 28.90 -14.68
CA TYR A 434 -12.37 30.12 -15.34
C TYR A 434 -11.31 29.84 -16.40
N LYS A 435 -10.42 28.86 -16.16
CA LYS A 435 -9.41 28.38 -17.11
C LYS A 435 -9.95 27.37 -18.14
N LYS A 436 -11.27 27.12 -18.16
CA LYS A 436 -11.96 26.17 -19.06
C LYS A 436 -11.50 24.72 -18.94
N ILE A 437 -11.10 24.31 -17.74
CA ILE A 437 -10.68 22.94 -17.45
C ILE A 437 -11.90 22.17 -16.94
N ASP A 438 -12.14 20.99 -17.51
CA ASP A 438 -13.23 20.11 -17.11
C ASP A 438 -13.11 19.69 -15.64
N LEU A 439 -14.25 19.49 -14.98
CA LEU A 439 -14.31 19.17 -13.55
C LEU A 439 -13.63 17.83 -13.21
N ALA A 440 -13.73 16.83 -14.09
CA ALA A 440 -13.09 15.54 -13.88
C ALA A 440 -11.56 15.67 -13.97
N LEU A 441 -11.07 16.43 -14.96
CA LEU A 441 -9.65 16.72 -15.12
C LEU A 441 -9.10 17.58 -13.97
N ALA A 442 -9.85 18.60 -13.53
CA ALA A 442 -9.50 19.43 -12.39
C ALA A 442 -9.31 18.60 -11.10
N LYS A 443 -10.22 17.65 -10.84
CA LYS A 443 -10.10 16.72 -9.70
C LYS A 443 -8.88 15.81 -9.81
N THR A 444 -8.56 15.36 -11.02
CA THR A 444 -7.36 14.57 -11.30
C THR A 444 -6.10 15.40 -11.05
N TYR A 445 -6.03 16.63 -11.56
CA TYR A 445 -4.92 17.55 -11.33
C TYR A 445 -4.75 17.93 -9.87
N LEU A 446 -5.82 18.18 -9.11
CA LEU A 446 -5.69 18.46 -7.67
C LEU A 446 -5.06 17.29 -6.92
N THR A 447 -5.47 16.06 -7.24
CA THR A 447 -4.86 14.88 -6.61
C THR A 447 -3.38 14.78 -7.02
N LEU A 448 -3.08 15.01 -8.29
CA LEU A 448 -1.71 14.98 -8.80
C LEU A 448 -0.81 16.04 -8.14
N LEU A 449 -1.30 17.26 -7.96
CA LEU A 449 -0.56 18.33 -7.27
C LEU A 449 -0.26 17.96 -5.80
N ASN A 450 -1.19 17.27 -5.14
CA ASN A 450 -0.99 16.75 -3.79
C ASN A 450 0.09 15.65 -3.75
N GLU A 451 -0.02 14.65 -4.62
CA GLU A 451 0.94 13.53 -4.66
C GLU A 451 2.36 13.99 -5.03
N LEU A 452 2.49 14.99 -5.92
CA LEU A 452 3.79 15.58 -6.28
C LEU A 452 4.30 16.60 -5.24
N GLY A 453 3.53 16.85 -4.18
CA GLY A 453 3.94 17.71 -3.07
C GLY A 453 3.95 19.22 -3.38
N TYR A 454 3.23 19.66 -4.42
CA TYR A 454 3.05 21.09 -4.72
C TYR A 454 2.07 21.77 -3.75
N LEU A 455 1.15 21.01 -3.16
CA LEU A 455 0.17 21.45 -2.18
C LEU A 455 -0.20 20.28 -1.26
N ILE A 456 -0.99 20.53 -0.21
CA ILE A 456 -1.54 19.48 0.66
C ILE A 456 -3.06 19.49 0.58
N TYR A 457 -3.65 18.33 0.31
CA TYR A 457 -5.08 18.13 0.18
C TYR A 457 -5.52 16.71 0.56
N TYR A 458 -6.43 16.58 1.52
CA TYR A 458 -6.95 15.29 1.99
C TYR A 458 -8.40 15.08 1.54
N LYS A 459 -8.57 14.57 0.32
CA LYS A 459 -9.87 14.37 -0.34
C LYS A 459 -10.89 13.56 0.47
N HIS A 460 -10.42 12.57 1.23
CA HIS A 460 -11.27 11.58 1.91
C HIS A 460 -11.50 11.89 3.39
N ASP A 461 -10.86 12.92 3.93
CA ASP A 461 -11.03 13.28 5.34
C ASP A 461 -12.21 14.25 5.50
N PRO A 462 -13.17 13.97 6.38
CA PRO A 462 -14.40 14.75 6.50
C PRO A 462 -14.17 16.21 6.94
N VAL A 463 -13.09 16.48 7.67
CA VAL A 463 -12.73 17.81 8.17
C VAL A 463 -11.83 18.54 7.18
N LEU A 464 -10.93 17.82 6.50
CA LEU A 464 -9.90 18.42 5.65
C LEU A 464 -10.27 18.51 4.16
N LYS A 465 -11.29 17.76 3.70
CA LYS A 465 -11.69 17.68 2.27
C LYS A 465 -12.04 19.02 1.62
N ASP A 466 -12.35 20.05 2.39
CA ASP A 466 -12.76 21.35 1.86
C ASP A 466 -11.61 22.38 1.89
N THR A 467 -10.45 22.02 2.47
CA THR A 467 -9.29 22.92 2.62
C THR A 467 -8.11 22.42 1.80
N ILE A 468 -7.53 23.31 0.98
CA ILE A 468 -6.33 23.07 0.20
C ILE A 468 -5.23 23.99 0.72
N ILE A 469 -4.16 23.41 1.26
CA ILE A 469 -3.00 24.17 1.72
C ILE A 469 -2.04 24.37 0.55
N LEU A 470 -1.89 25.61 0.08
CA LEU A 470 -1.05 25.95 -1.06
C LEU A 470 0.43 26.07 -0.70
N LYS A 471 0.74 26.27 0.59
CA LYS A 471 2.08 26.44 1.13
C LYS A 471 2.40 25.35 2.16
N PRO A 472 2.98 24.21 1.78
CA PRO A 472 3.37 23.16 2.72
C PRO A 472 4.31 23.65 3.84
N GLU A 473 5.18 24.62 3.54
CA GLU A 473 6.10 25.26 4.49
C GLU A 473 5.35 26.00 5.62
N TRP A 474 4.22 26.60 5.29
CA TRP A 474 3.37 27.30 6.24
C TRP A 474 2.79 26.34 7.28
N LEU A 475 2.40 25.12 6.87
CA LEU A 475 2.00 24.07 7.81
C LEU A 475 3.18 23.57 8.65
N SER A 476 4.34 23.35 8.03
CA SER A 476 5.53 22.90 8.76
C SER A 476 5.92 23.87 9.88
N LYS A 477 5.76 25.18 9.65
CA LYS A 477 6.03 26.23 10.64
C LYS A 477 4.98 26.27 11.77
N ALA A 478 3.71 25.97 11.48
CA ALA A 478 2.70 25.83 12.52
C ALA A 478 3.03 24.67 13.49
N ILE A 479 3.46 23.53 12.95
CA ILE A 479 3.84 22.34 13.73
C ILE A 479 5.12 22.62 14.54
N SER A 480 6.07 23.33 13.95
CA SER A 480 7.34 23.65 14.61
C SER A 480 7.15 24.42 15.91
N PHE A 481 6.20 25.37 15.92
CA PHE A 481 5.84 26.12 17.12
C PHE A 481 5.35 25.24 18.26
N VAL A 482 4.53 24.21 17.95
CA VAL A 482 4.04 23.25 18.94
C VAL A 482 5.20 22.46 19.54
N LEU A 483 6.09 21.97 18.67
CA LEU A 483 7.26 21.20 19.08
C LEU A 483 8.25 22.02 19.89
N GLU A 484 8.40 23.32 19.63
CA GLU A 484 9.31 24.19 20.38
C GLU A 484 8.78 24.64 21.73
N SER A 485 7.45 24.64 21.93
CA SER A 485 6.79 25.17 23.12
C SER A 485 7.29 24.55 24.42
N ARG A 486 7.78 25.40 25.33
CA ARG A 486 8.26 24.98 26.66
C ARG A 486 7.12 24.44 27.52
N GLU A 487 5.93 25.03 27.40
CA GLU A 487 4.77 24.62 28.18
C GLU A 487 4.31 23.21 27.80
N VAL A 488 4.19 22.94 26.49
CA VAL A 488 3.81 21.61 25.98
C VAL A 488 4.86 20.56 26.36
N LYS A 489 6.16 20.90 26.31
CA LYS A 489 7.24 20.02 26.78
C LYS A 489 7.15 19.70 28.27
N ASN A 490 6.89 20.71 29.09
CA ASN A 490 6.76 20.53 30.54
C ASN A 490 5.54 19.70 30.92
N ASN A 491 4.50 19.72 30.08
CA ASN A 491 3.29 18.90 30.22
C ASN A 491 3.40 17.54 29.49
N PHE A 492 4.62 17.10 29.17
CA PHE A 492 4.90 15.81 28.52
C PHE A 492 4.11 15.57 27.22
N GLY A 493 3.94 16.64 26.43
CA GLY A 493 3.25 16.61 25.16
C GLY A 493 1.75 16.89 25.22
N LEU A 494 1.14 17.03 26.39
CA LEU A 494 -0.26 17.44 26.48
C LEU A 494 -0.43 18.91 26.12
N ALA A 495 -1.31 19.20 25.16
CA ALA A 495 -1.67 20.53 24.74
C ALA A 495 -3.18 20.66 24.56
N THR A 496 -3.81 21.56 25.31
CA THR A 496 -5.22 21.90 25.11
C THR A 496 -5.39 22.64 23.78
N HIS A 497 -6.56 22.51 23.16
CA HIS A 497 -6.86 23.24 21.91
C HIS A 497 -6.78 24.76 22.11
N GLN A 498 -7.07 25.26 23.32
CA GLN A 498 -6.88 26.66 23.67
C GLN A 498 -5.39 27.05 23.65
N GLN A 499 -4.51 26.30 24.30
CA GLN A 499 -3.06 26.57 24.28
C GLN A 499 -2.49 26.53 22.86
N LEU A 500 -2.94 25.59 22.03
CA LEU A 500 -2.54 25.51 20.62
C LEU A 500 -3.02 26.75 19.84
N SER A 501 -4.27 27.17 20.08
CA SER A 501 -4.85 28.37 19.48
C SER A 501 -4.07 29.64 19.84
N GLU A 502 -3.74 29.81 21.12
CA GLU A 502 -2.94 30.93 21.61
C GLU A 502 -1.53 30.93 21.01
N LEU A 503 -0.93 29.75 20.86
CA LEU A 503 0.40 29.58 20.29
C LEU A 503 0.45 29.98 18.81
N TRP A 504 -0.55 29.57 18.02
CA TRP A 504 -0.65 29.85 16.60
C TRP A 504 -1.14 31.28 16.31
N ASN A 505 -1.96 31.85 17.18
CA ASN A 505 -2.46 33.22 17.05
C ASN A 505 -1.69 34.22 17.95
N ASP A 506 -0.44 33.96 18.33
CA ASP A 506 0.33 34.89 19.19
C ASP A 506 0.56 36.25 18.50
N PRO A 507 0.07 37.38 19.06
CA PRO A 507 0.29 38.73 18.52
C PRO A 507 1.74 39.09 18.21
N LYS A 508 2.71 38.49 18.92
CA LYS A 508 4.13 38.78 18.75
C LYS A 508 4.72 38.22 17.44
N ARG A 509 4.00 37.34 16.74
CA ARG A 509 4.47 36.65 15.53
C ARG A 509 4.27 37.43 14.23
N GLY A 510 3.57 38.57 14.25
CA GLY A 510 3.37 39.41 13.06
C GLY A 510 2.68 38.64 11.91
N GLU A 511 3.36 38.48 10.79
CA GLU A 511 2.87 37.77 9.58
C GLU A 511 2.77 36.25 9.77
N ASP A 512 3.43 35.69 10.78
CA ASP A 512 3.40 34.25 11.12
C ASP A 512 2.22 33.87 12.04
N ARG A 513 1.17 34.70 12.07
CA ARG A 513 -0.06 34.42 12.82
C ARG A 513 -1.04 33.63 11.98
N TYR A 514 -1.68 32.66 12.62
CA TYR A 514 -2.65 31.78 11.97
C TYR A 514 -4.09 32.13 12.38
N PRO A 515 -5.01 32.32 11.41
CA PRO A 515 -6.43 32.53 11.68
C PRO A 515 -7.05 31.41 12.53
N GLU A 516 -7.92 31.78 13.48
CA GLU A 516 -8.60 30.83 14.38
C GLU A 516 -9.43 29.78 13.64
N ALA A 517 -10.00 30.13 12.49
CA ALA A 517 -10.75 29.21 11.64
C ALA A 517 -9.94 27.99 11.18
N LEU A 518 -8.60 28.06 11.20
CA LEU A 518 -7.70 27.01 10.72
C LEU A 518 -7.12 26.15 11.84
N HIS A 519 -7.31 26.53 13.11
CA HIS A 519 -6.75 25.79 14.24
C HIS A 519 -7.29 24.35 14.33
N PRO A 520 -8.61 24.09 14.14
CA PRO A 520 -9.11 22.71 14.11
C PRO A 520 -8.53 21.88 12.95
N ILE A 521 -8.32 22.53 11.79
CA ILE A 521 -7.69 21.93 10.61
C ILE A 521 -6.25 21.52 10.93
N PHE A 522 -5.49 22.33 11.67
CA PHE A 522 -4.13 21.99 12.08
C PHE A 522 -4.07 20.83 13.07
N CYS A 523 -4.96 20.79 14.07
CA CYS A 523 -5.07 19.64 14.96
C CYS A 523 -5.31 18.36 14.14
N LYS A 524 -6.25 18.40 13.18
CA LYS A 524 -6.57 17.24 12.36
C LYS A 524 -5.44 16.86 11.39
N LEU A 525 -4.70 17.83 10.85
CA LEU A 525 -3.51 17.57 10.04
C LEU A 525 -2.40 16.90 10.85
N MET A 526 -2.15 17.34 12.09
CA MET A 526 -1.18 16.69 12.98
C MET A 526 -1.59 15.24 13.30
N GLU A 527 -2.89 14.98 13.46
CA GLU A 527 -3.42 13.61 13.61
C GLU A 527 -3.18 12.74 12.37
N ARG A 528 -3.44 13.30 11.18
CA ARG A 528 -3.22 12.62 9.90
C ARG A 528 -1.75 12.34 9.61
N CYS A 529 -0.84 13.21 10.06
CA CYS A 529 0.60 13.03 9.91
C CYS A 529 1.23 12.09 10.96
N ASP A 530 0.43 11.45 11.82
CA ASP A 530 0.85 10.64 12.96
C ASP A 530 1.74 11.40 13.97
N LEU A 531 1.46 12.68 14.20
CA LEU A 531 2.18 13.53 15.17
C LEU A 531 1.43 13.68 16.50
N SER A 532 0.10 13.64 16.46
CA SER A 532 -0.74 13.78 17.66
C SER A 532 -2.00 12.93 17.61
N TYR A 533 -2.67 12.77 18.74
CA TYR A 533 -4.06 12.31 18.81
C TYR A 533 -4.78 13.00 19.97
N GLN A 534 -6.11 13.09 19.88
CA GLN A 534 -6.95 13.63 20.96
C GLN A 534 -7.07 12.61 22.10
N VAL A 535 -6.86 13.06 23.34
CA VAL A 535 -6.91 12.21 24.54
C VAL A 535 -8.24 12.38 25.29
N GLU A 536 -8.69 11.32 25.96
CA GLU A 536 -9.80 11.41 26.92
C GLU A 536 -9.26 11.71 28.32
N LEU A 537 -9.77 12.77 28.94
CA LEU A 537 -9.46 13.17 30.30
C LEU A 537 -10.61 12.77 31.23
N PRO A 538 -10.33 12.51 32.53
CA PRO A 538 -11.35 12.00 33.46
C PRO A 538 -12.44 13.01 33.80
N ASP A 539 -12.19 14.30 33.57
CA ASP A 539 -13.18 15.36 33.78
C ASP A 539 -14.00 15.55 32.50
N VAL A 540 -15.33 15.39 32.62
CA VAL A 540 -16.29 15.46 31.50
C VAL A 540 -16.31 16.87 30.90
N ASP A 541 -15.96 17.89 31.68
CA ASP A 541 -15.89 19.29 31.25
C ASP A 541 -14.46 19.70 30.84
N ALA A 542 -13.51 18.76 30.79
CA ALA A 542 -12.14 19.07 30.38
C ALA A 542 -12.10 19.62 28.94
N PRO A 543 -11.27 20.65 28.68
CA PRO A 543 -11.11 21.15 27.33
C PRO A 543 -10.50 20.06 26.42
N PRO A 544 -10.85 20.07 25.11
CA PRO A 544 -10.26 19.15 24.15
C PRO A 544 -8.73 19.27 24.19
N THR A 545 -8.05 18.14 24.30
CA THR A 545 -6.60 18.07 24.53
C THR A 545 -5.99 17.04 23.60
N ASN A 546 -4.88 17.40 22.96
CA ASN A 546 -4.11 16.49 22.13
C ASN A 546 -2.80 16.11 22.83
N LEU A 547 -2.38 14.85 22.68
CA LEU A 547 -1.03 14.43 22.99
C LEU A 547 -0.15 14.60 21.75
N ILE A 548 0.95 15.35 21.88
CA ILE A 548 2.02 15.44 20.89
C ILE A 548 3.04 14.32 21.15
N ALA A 549 3.01 13.26 20.34
CA ALA A 549 3.69 12.00 20.65
C ALA A 549 5.23 12.11 20.72
N GLN A 550 5.83 13.07 20.02
CA GLN A 550 7.28 13.30 20.06
C GLN A 550 7.76 13.88 21.40
N LEU A 551 6.86 14.47 22.19
CA LEU A 551 7.15 15.16 23.45
C LEU A 551 6.82 14.31 24.68
N VAL A 552 6.54 13.03 24.49
CA VAL A 552 6.30 12.07 25.58
C VAL A 552 7.54 11.94 26.50
N PRO A 553 7.36 11.47 27.75
CA PRO A 553 8.46 11.33 28.70
C PRO A 553 9.60 10.46 28.16
N SER A 554 10.84 10.82 28.48
CA SER A 554 12.01 10.01 28.13
C SER A 554 12.14 8.75 28.99
N GLN A 555 11.61 8.77 30.21
CA GLN A 555 11.69 7.66 31.16
C GLN A 555 10.38 6.89 31.21
N ARG A 556 10.48 5.58 31.45
CA ARG A 556 9.32 4.71 31.63
C ARG A 556 8.48 5.17 32.85
N PRO A 557 7.14 5.26 32.74
CA PRO A 557 6.27 5.65 33.84
C PRO A 557 6.39 4.71 35.05
N GLN A 558 6.33 5.21 36.29
CA GLN A 558 6.57 4.38 37.50
C GLN A 558 5.52 3.27 37.73
N HIS A 559 4.28 3.47 37.31
CA HIS A 559 3.17 2.55 37.61
C HIS A 559 3.04 1.38 36.61
N TRP A 560 3.90 1.31 35.59
CA TRP A 560 3.78 0.32 34.51
C TRP A 560 3.88 -1.14 34.98
N GLU A 561 4.68 -1.44 36.00
CA GLU A 561 4.88 -2.83 36.50
C GLU A 561 3.61 -3.43 37.07
N ASN A 562 2.80 -2.59 37.74
CA ASN A 562 1.53 -3.00 38.31
C ASN A 562 0.52 -3.37 37.21
N GLU A 563 0.61 -2.70 36.07
CA GLU A 563 -0.27 -2.90 34.92
C GLU A 563 0.19 -4.07 34.03
N TRP A 564 1.50 -4.36 34.01
CA TRP A 564 2.10 -5.43 33.23
C TRP A 564 2.35 -6.72 34.02
N VAL A 565 1.28 -7.28 34.60
CA VAL A 565 1.30 -8.57 35.33
C VAL A 565 0.63 -9.68 34.50
N LEU A 566 1.20 -10.89 34.47
CA LEU A 566 0.61 -12.06 33.81
C LEU A 566 -0.63 -12.55 34.59
N LYS A 567 -1.83 -12.51 33.97
CA LYS A 567 -3.07 -12.96 34.63
C LYS A 567 -3.19 -14.48 34.52
N SER A 568 -4.00 -15.07 35.41
CA SER A 568 -4.26 -16.51 35.39
C SER A 568 -4.92 -16.92 34.05
N GLY A 569 -4.34 -17.90 33.36
CA GLY A 569 -4.81 -18.36 32.05
C GLY A 569 -4.26 -17.58 30.86
N ASP A 570 -3.52 -16.48 31.07
CA ASP A 570 -2.81 -15.79 30.01
C ASP A 570 -1.60 -16.63 29.55
N LYS A 571 -1.33 -16.56 28.25
CA LYS A 571 -0.08 -16.95 27.61
C LYS A 571 0.65 -15.68 27.19
N GLU A 572 1.97 -15.73 27.21
CA GLU A 572 2.83 -14.65 26.75
C GLU A 572 3.50 -15.07 25.45
N LEU A 573 3.44 -14.21 24.43
CA LEU A 573 4.18 -14.35 23.18
C LEU A 573 4.94 -13.10 22.86
N THR A 574 6.12 -13.28 22.28
CA THR A 574 6.96 -12.18 21.83
C THR A 574 7.38 -12.41 20.40
N GLU A 575 7.23 -11.37 19.58
CA GLU A 575 7.91 -11.24 18.30
C GLU A 575 8.87 -10.06 18.36
N VAL A 576 9.95 -10.15 17.60
CA VAL A 576 10.95 -9.09 17.48
C VAL A 576 10.97 -8.64 16.03
N CYS A 577 10.59 -7.40 15.78
CA CYS A 577 10.73 -6.78 14.48
C CYS A 577 12.12 -6.14 14.40
N ARG A 578 13.01 -6.79 13.64
CA ARG A 578 14.32 -6.25 13.31
C ARG A 578 14.23 -5.52 11.99
N ILE A 579 14.71 -4.29 11.97
CA ILE A 579 14.70 -3.46 10.78
C ILE A 579 16.12 -3.45 10.20
N THR A 580 16.25 -3.75 8.92
CA THR A 580 17.54 -3.78 8.24
C THR A 580 17.54 -2.86 7.03
N ASP A 581 18.69 -2.28 6.71
CA ASP A 581 18.89 -1.62 5.42
C ASP A 581 18.78 -2.65 4.30
N VAL A 582 17.98 -2.32 3.29
CA VAL A 582 17.63 -3.23 2.19
C VAL A 582 18.87 -3.72 1.42
N GLN A 583 19.85 -2.85 1.19
CA GLN A 583 21.05 -3.18 0.42
C GLN A 583 22.12 -3.87 1.25
N THR A 584 22.39 -3.35 2.46
CA THR A 584 23.52 -3.82 3.27
C THR A 584 23.15 -4.98 4.21
N GLY A 585 21.86 -5.19 4.47
CA GLY A 585 21.35 -6.17 5.44
C GLY A 585 21.73 -5.86 6.89
N ARG A 586 22.31 -4.68 7.17
CA ARG A 586 22.70 -4.25 8.52
C ARG A 586 21.47 -3.78 9.28
N THR A 587 21.43 -4.05 10.59
CA THR A 587 20.39 -3.52 11.48
C THR A 587 20.43 -2.00 11.48
N GLU A 588 19.27 -1.38 11.28
CA GLU A 588 19.08 0.06 11.24
C GLU A 588 17.87 0.47 12.09
N GLN A 589 17.80 1.76 12.42
CA GLN A 589 16.68 2.32 13.18
C GLN A 589 15.71 3.09 12.28
N ALA A 590 14.42 2.77 12.38
CA ALA A 590 13.37 3.59 11.78
C ALA A 590 13.10 4.82 12.66
N GLU A 591 13.80 5.92 12.38
CA GLU A 591 13.74 7.14 13.19
C GLU A 591 12.31 7.66 13.38
N GLY A 592 11.85 7.73 14.63
CA GLY A 592 10.52 8.25 14.98
C GLY A 592 9.40 7.22 14.86
N LEU A 593 9.72 5.96 14.60
CA LEU A 593 8.76 4.86 14.55
C LEU A 593 7.91 4.78 15.82
N ILE A 594 8.52 4.80 17.01
CA ILE A 594 7.78 4.69 18.28
C ILE A 594 6.73 5.81 18.43
N TYR A 595 7.06 7.06 18.07
CA TYR A 595 6.10 8.17 18.14
C TYR A 595 4.89 7.93 17.23
N ARG A 596 5.13 7.45 16.01
CA ARG A 596 4.06 7.10 15.06
C ARG A 596 3.23 5.93 15.57
N LEU A 597 3.87 4.93 16.20
CA LEU A 597 3.17 3.79 16.81
C LEU A 597 2.30 4.23 17.99
N ILE A 598 2.75 5.17 18.83
CA ILE A 598 1.95 5.74 19.93
C ILE A 598 0.65 6.34 19.35
N VAL A 599 0.76 7.11 18.26
CA VAL A 599 -0.39 7.75 17.61
C VAL A 599 -1.28 6.73 16.89
N ARG A 600 -0.71 5.71 16.25
CA ARG A 600 -1.48 4.70 15.51
C ARG A 600 -2.18 3.70 16.42
N PHE A 601 -1.54 3.31 17.52
CA PHE A 601 -2.09 2.36 18.47
C PHE A 601 -2.82 3.04 19.65
N HIS A 602 -3.04 4.36 19.59
CA HIS A 602 -3.83 5.05 20.61
C HIS A 602 -5.22 4.45 20.88
N PRO A 603 -5.96 3.84 19.90
CA PRO A 603 -7.24 3.18 20.20
C PRO A 603 -7.10 1.99 21.15
N TYR A 604 -5.89 1.44 21.24
CA TYR A 604 -5.51 0.35 22.14
C TYR A 604 -4.63 0.84 23.30
N SER A 605 -4.44 2.14 23.49
CA SER A 605 -3.57 2.62 24.58
C SER A 605 -4.15 2.19 25.93
N LEU A 606 -3.30 1.71 26.84
CA LEU A 606 -3.73 1.48 28.22
C LEU A 606 -4.32 2.78 28.78
N GLY A 607 -5.44 2.69 29.49
CA GLY A 607 -6.07 3.89 30.06
C GLY A 607 -6.67 4.82 29.01
N ARG A 608 -7.00 4.37 27.79
CA ARG A 608 -7.58 5.23 26.74
C ARG A 608 -8.79 6.08 27.17
N GLN A 609 -9.56 5.63 28.16
CA GLN A 609 -10.72 6.36 28.73
C GLN A 609 -10.34 7.44 29.75
N ASN A 610 -9.09 7.40 30.22
CA ASN A 610 -8.53 8.34 31.17
C ASN A 610 -7.01 8.35 31.01
N TYR A 611 -6.52 9.32 30.24
CA TYR A 611 -5.12 9.48 29.89
C TYR A 611 -4.14 9.40 31.09
N ASN A 612 -4.58 9.76 32.31
CA ASN A 612 -3.73 9.68 33.50
C ASN A 612 -3.28 8.24 33.82
N ASN A 613 -3.97 7.23 33.28
CA ASN A 613 -3.63 5.82 33.39
C ASN A 613 -2.81 5.31 32.20
N SER A 614 -2.51 6.16 31.21
CA SER A 614 -1.77 5.77 30.01
C SER A 614 -0.28 5.63 30.25
N CYS A 615 0.31 4.65 29.55
CA CYS A 615 1.69 4.24 29.73
C CYS A 615 2.46 4.28 28.40
N HIS A 616 3.12 5.39 28.12
CA HIS A 616 3.98 5.59 26.94
C HIS A 616 5.19 6.47 27.27
N TRP A 617 6.30 6.22 26.58
CA TRP A 617 7.56 6.95 26.69
C TRP A 617 8.32 6.85 25.37
N LYS A 618 9.46 7.54 25.25
CA LYS A 618 10.20 7.67 23.99
C LYS A 618 10.59 6.36 23.30
N THR A 619 10.73 5.26 24.04
CA THR A 619 11.17 3.96 23.50
C THR A 619 10.14 2.86 23.68
N GLY A 620 8.90 3.16 24.11
CA GLY A 620 7.90 2.11 24.25
C GLY A 620 6.53 2.57 24.75
N MET A 621 5.60 1.62 24.76
CA MET A 621 4.22 1.82 25.16
C MET A 621 3.57 0.53 25.67
N LEU A 622 2.50 0.71 26.44
CA LEU A 622 1.65 -0.37 26.91
C LEU A 622 0.23 -0.20 26.34
N LEU A 623 -0.29 -1.29 25.78
CA LEU A 623 -1.57 -1.35 25.09
C LEU A 623 -2.51 -2.33 25.80
N ASP A 624 -3.81 -2.06 25.75
CA ASP A 624 -4.88 -2.94 26.21
C ASP A 624 -6.01 -2.99 25.16
N ASN A 625 -6.28 -4.19 24.66
CA ASN A 625 -7.35 -4.48 23.72
C ASN A 625 -8.42 -5.41 24.34
N GLY A 626 -8.62 -5.31 25.65
CA GLY A 626 -9.64 -6.02 26.41
C GLY A 626 -9.51 -7.54 26.29
N VAL A 627 -10.42 -8.17 25.55
CA VAL A 627 -10.47 -9.64 25.38
C VAL A 627 -9.26 -10.16 24.61
N GLU A 628 -8.72 -9.38 23.68
CA GLU A 628 -7.57 -9.78 22.85
C GLU A 628 -6.23 -9.64 23.59
N GLY A 629 -6.26 -9.06 24.79
CA GLY A 629 -5.15 -9.00 25.73
C GLY A 629 -4.42 -7.66 25.75
N ARG A 630 -3.30 -7.66 26.48
CA ARG A 630 -2.43 -6.50 26.64
C ARG A 630 -1.14 -6.70 25.87
N ALA A 631 -0.60 -5.63 25.31
CA ALA A 631 0.66 -5.65 24.59
C ALA A 631 1.65 -4.67 25.17
N PHE A 632 2.92 -5.06 25.18
CA PHE A 632 4.05 -4.24 25.57
C PHE A 632 4.98 -4.14 24.37
N ILE A 633 5.16 -2.92 23.87
CA ILE A 633 6.02 -2.64 22.71
C ILE A 633 7.20 -1.81 23.19
N GLU A 634 8.41 -2.23 22.84
CA GLU A 634 9.63 -1.56 23.26
C GLU A 634 10.74 -1.65 22.20
N ASP A 635 11.36 -0.52 21.92
CA ASP A 635 12.62 -0.43 21.18
C ASP A 635 13.79 -0.78 22.11
N ARG A 636 14.54 -1.83 21.74
CA ARG A 636 15.77 -2.26 22.40
C ARG A 636 16.88 -2.34 21.37
N ASP A 637 17.76 -1.35 21.39
CA ASP A 637 18.92 -1.26 20.49
C ASP A 637 18.54 -1.34 19.00
N GLY A 638 17.37 -0.79 18.60
CA GLY A 638 16.87 -0.77 17.22
C GLY A 638 15.94 -1.94 16.86
N ASP A 639 15.90 -2.99 17.67
CA ASP A 639 14.92 -4.07 17.53
C ASP A 639 13.63 -3.71 18.28
N ILE A 640 12.48 -3.81 17.60
CA ILE A 640 11.18 -3.55 18.21
C ILE A 640 10.61 -4.86 18.77
N TYR A 641 10.62 -4.98 20.09
CA TYR A 641 10.03 -6.10 20.82
C TYR A 641 8.52 -5.86 20.96
N ILE A 642 7.73 -6.85 20.56
CA ILE A 642 6.27 -6.85 20.64
C ILE A 642 5.86 -8.04 21.48
N THR A 643 5.53 -7.81 22.75
CA THR A 643 5.10 -8.86 23.67
C THR A 643 3.61 -8.75 23.94
N VAL A 644 2.84 -9.82 23.74
CA VAL A 644 1.40 -9.86 24.03
C VAL A 644 1.10 -10.89 25.11
N ARG A 645 0.26 -10.50 26.08
CA ARG A 645 -0.27 -11.35 27.15
C ARG A 645 -1.78 -11.44 27.04
N ALA A 646 -2.29 -12.63 26.76
CA ALA A 646 -3.71 -12.90 26.60
C ALA A 646 -4.02 -14.40 26.77
N ALA A 647 -5.29 -14.77 26.91
CA ALA A 647 -5.71 -16.18 26.75
C ALA A 647 -5.31 -16.75 25.37
N TYR A 648 -5.39 -15.90 24.34
CA TYR A 648 -5.02 -16.23 22.96
C TYR A 648 -4.28 -15.02 22.33
N PRO A 649 -2.95 -14.91 22.53
CA PRO A 649 -2.18 -13.71 22.18
C PRO A 649 -1.88 -13.55 20.69
N LYS A 650 -2.04 -14.60 19.87
CA LYS A 650 -1.64 -14.61 18.45
C LYS A 650 -2.34 -13.54 17.62
N GLY A 651 -3.64 -13.33 17.82
CA GLY A 651 -4.43 -12.40 17.00
C GLY A 651 -3.96 -10.96 17.16
N PHE A 652 -3.83 -10.51 18.41
CA PHE A 652 -3.38 -9.15 18.67
C PHE A 652 -1.90 -8.98 18.34
N LEU A 653 -1.05 -9.97 18.63
CA LEU A 653 0.37 -9.96 18.25
C LEU A 653 0.54 -9.85 16.73
N GLY A 654 -0.16 -10.70 15.97
CA GLY A 654 -0.12 -10.69 14.51
C GLY A 654 -0.61 -9.37 13.91
N TYR A 655 -1.66 -8.77 14.49
CA TYR A 655 -2.13 -7.44 14.11
C TYR A 655 -1.04 -6.37 14.33
N LEU A 656 -0.47 -6.29 15.54
CA LEU A 656 0.56 -5.30 15.89
C LEU A 656 1.82 -5.46 15.02
N SER A 657 2.32 -6.68 14.87
CA SER A 657 3.48 -6.97 14.02
C SER A 657 3.23 -6.61 12.56
N SER A 658 2.05 -6.94 12.03
CA SER A 658 1.66 -6.58 10.66
C SER A 658 1.56 -5.06 10.45
N GLU A 659 0.98 -4.33 11.40
CA GLU A 659 0.91 -2.86 11.36
C GLU A 659 2.30 -2.23 11.39
N ILE A 660 3.19 -2.72 12.24
CA ILE A 660 4.57 -2.23 12.35
C ILE A 660 5.33 -2.49 11.06
N MET A 661 5.33 -3.73 10.55
CA MET A 661 5.98 -4.07 9.28
C MET A 661 5.41 -3.22 8.13
N GLY A 662 4.09 -3.12 8.03
CA GLY A 662 3.42 -2.36 6.98
C GLY A 662 3.68 -0.85 7.07
N LEU A 663 3.81 -0.29 8.27
CA LEU A 663 4.24 1.09 8.45
C LEU A 663 5.68 1.27 8.00
N VAL A 664 6.58 0.37 8.41
CA VAL A 664 8.00 0.49 8.08
C VAL A 664 8.21 0.42 6.57
N LYS A 665 7.66 -0.59 5.89
CA LYS A 665 7.77 -0.77 4.43
C LYS A 665 7.20 0.40 3.63
N ARG A 666 6.12 1.03 4.11
CA ARG A 666 5.47 2.14 3.39
C ARG A 666 6.16 3.49 3.62
N PHE A 667 6.62 3.74 4.85
CA PHE A 667 7.18 5.04 5.21
C PHE A 667 8.69 5.09 4.95
N TRP A 668 9.45 4.04 5.25
CA TRP A 668 10.89 3.96 4.98
C TRP A 668 11.15 2.92 3.87
N LYS A 669 11.04 3.35 2.61
CA LYS A 669 11.19 2.48 1.44
C LYS A 669 12.54 1.76 1.38
N GLY A 670 13.61 2.37 1.91
CA GLY A 670 14.95 1.79 1.97
C GLY A 670 15.20 0.85 3.14
N LEU A 671 14.19 0.55 3.95
CA LEU A 671 14.28 -0.36 5.10
C LEU A 671 13.40 -1.62 4.90
N ASP A 672 13.95 -2.77 5.26
CA ASP A 672 13.26 -4.06 5.26
C ASP A 672 13.03 -4.53 6.71
N PRO A 673 11.78 -4.52 7.20
CA PRO A 673 11.44 -5.08 8.50
C PRO A 673 11.22 -6.59 8.40
N ARG A 674 11.90 -7.35 9.26
CA ARG A 674 11.79 -8.81 9.39
C ARG A 674 11.37 -9.20 10.79
N LEU A 675 10.55 -10.25 10.87
CA LEU A 675 10.07 -10.78 12.15
C LEU A 675 10.91 -11.95 12.61
N TYR A 676 11.25 -11.92 13.90
CA TYR A 676 11.97 -12.97 14.58
C TYR A 676 11.21 -13.44 15.81
N ILE A 677 11.40 -14.71 16.17
CA ILE A 677 10.89 -15.32 17.39
C ILE A 677 12.07 -15.54 18.36
N PRO A 678 11.98 -15.07 19.62
CA PRO A 678 12.96 -15.37 20.64
C PRO A 678 13.09 -16.88 20.88
N CYS A 679 14.32 -17.34 21.06
CA CYS A 679 14.61 -18.74 21.37
C CYS A 679 13.95 -19.12 22.71
N PRO A 680 13.13 -20.19 22.76
CA PRO A 680 12.45 -20.60 23.98
C PRO A 680 13.37 -21.28 25.00
N THR A 681 14.67 -21.45 24.69
CA THR A 681 15.63 -22.02 25.63
C THR A 681 15.96 -20.99 26.71
N ASP A 682 15.73 -21.33 27.98
CA ASP A 682 16.16 -20.52 29.13
C ASP A 682 17.60 -20.04 28.95
N THR A 683 17.86 -18.75 29.24
CA THR A 683 19.17 -18.07 29.12
C THR A 683 19.70 -17.86 27.70
N CYS A 684 19.00 -18.31 26.65
CA CYS A 684 19.38 -18.06 25.27
C CYS A 684 18.79 -16.75 24.75
N GLN A 685 19.63 -15.87 24.19
CA GLN A 685 19.21 -14.64 23.51
C GLN A 685 19.14 -14.80 21.98
N GLY A 686 19.08 -16.05 21.49
CA GLY A 686 18.98 -16.30 20.05
C GLY A 686 17.63 -15.86 19.50
N LEU A 687 17.64 -15.36 18.27
CA LEU A 687 16.45 -15.02 17.49
C LEU A 687 16.38 -15.95 16.28
N ILE A 688 15.19 -16.44 15.95
CA ILE A 688 14.94 -17.33 14.81
C ILE A 688 14.01 -16.60 13.84
N GLU A 689 14.38 -16.50 12.56
CA GLU A 689 13.61 -15.76 11.56
C GLU A 689 12.26 -16.44 11.32
N LYS A 690 11.18 -15.67 11.34
CA LYS A 690 9.82 -16.21 11.23
C LYS A 690 9.56 -16.77 9.83
N ASP A 691 10.16 -16.19 8.81
CA ASP A 691 9.99 -16.62 7.42
C ASP A 691 10.69 -17.97 7.17
N GLU A 692 11.90 -18.18 7.71
CA GLU A 692 12.58 -19.49 7.70
C GLU A 692 11.71 -20.58 8.35
N ILE A 693 10.99 -20.24 9.43
CA ILE A 693 10.07 -21.14 10.11
C ILE A 693 8.86 -21.49 9.23
N ILE A 694 8.33 -20.53 8.47
CA ILE A 694 7.19 -20.72 7.55
C ILE A 694 7.62 -21.55 6.34
N GLU A 695 8.73 -21.20 5.69
CA GLU A 695 9.30 -21.92 4.54
C GLU A 695 9.58 -23.37 4.91
N SER A 696 10.26 -23.60 6.03
CA SER A 696 10.53 -24.95 6.52
C SER A 696 9.24 -25.74 6.77
N LYS A 697 8.14 -25.12 7.23
CA LYS A 697 6.84 -25.82 7.35
C LYS A 697 6.25 -26.20 5.99
N GLN A 698 6.37 -25.33 4.98
CA GLN A 698 5.88 -25.59 3.63
C GLN A 698 6.64 -26.75 2.96
N GLU A 699 7.93 -26.88 3.28
CA GLU A 699 8.79 -27.98 2.86
C GLU A 699 8.67 -29.24 3.75
N GLU A 700 7.71 -29.27 4.68
CA GLU A 700 7.47 -30.37 5.62
C GLU A 700 8.68 -30.70 6.55
N ILE A 701 9.58 -29.73 6.75
CA ILE A 701 10.69 -29.81 7.69
C ILE A 701 10.17 -29.56 9.11
N PRO A 702 10.32 -30.48 10.07
CA PRO A 702 9.62 -30.39 11.36
C PRO A 702 10.35 -29.55 12.44
N LYS A 703 11.61 -29.16 12.21
CA LYS A 703 12.47 -28.51 13.20
C LYS A 703 13.37 -27.46 12.58
N VAL A 704 13.56 -26.35 13.28
CA VAL A 704 14.53 -25.31 12.95
C VAL A 704 15.60 -25.24 14.05
N ARG A 705 16.79 -24.76 13.70
CA ARG A 705 17.93 -24.68 14.63
C ARG A 705 18.15 -23.24 15.09
N CYS A 706 18.24 -23.01 16.40
CA CYS A 706 18.61 -21.70 16.91
C CYS A 706 20.07 -21.35 16.54
N PRO A 707 20.36 -20.16 16.00
CA PRO A 707 21.71 -19.80 15.57
C PRO A 707 22.70 -19.66 16.75
N VAL A 708 22.20 -19.31 17.94
CA VAL A 708 23.03 -19.04 19.13
C VAL A 708 23.29 -20.32 19.94
N CYS A 709 22.24 -20.94 20.49
CA CYS A 709 22.42 -22.14 21.33
C CYS A 709 22.55 -23.44 20.52
N ARG A 710 22.35 -23.38 19.20
CA ARG A 710 22.45 -24.51 18.26
C ARG A 710 21.49 -25.67 18.53
N LYS A 711 20.52 -25.49 19.44
CA LYS A 711 19.47 -26.47 19.74
C LYS A 711 18.41 -26.45 18.65
N PHE A 712 17.85 -27.62 18.36
CA PHE A 712 16.71 -27.76 17.46
C PHE A 712 15.41 -27.56 18.22
N HIS A 713 14.56 -26.72 17.67
CA HIS A 713 13.21 -26.45 18.15
C HIS A 713 12.22 -27.01 17.13
N LYS A 714 11.14 -27.64 17.60
CA LYS A 714 10.09 -28.04 16.66
C LYS A 714 9.46 -26.78 16.10
N ILE A 715 9.22 -26.79 14.80
CA ILE A 715 8.54 -25.68 14.13
C ILE A 715 7.15 -25.52 14.70
N ASP A 716 6.45 -26.63 14.94
CA ASP A 716 5.19 -26.57 15.66
C ASP A 716 5.37 -25.93 17.02
N ASP A 717 6.39 -26.21 17.84
CA ASP A 717 6.55 -25.55 19.15
C ASP A 717 6.84 -24.04 19.02
N LEU A 718 7.58 -23.58 18.03
CA LEU A 718 7.82 -22.13 17.79
C LEU A 718 6.58 -21.44 17.21
N MET A 719 5.86 -22.14 16.35
CA MET A 719 4.55 -21.77 15.86
C MET A 719 3.42 -22.11 16.83
N ALA A 720 3.66 -22.76 17.97
CA ALA A 720 2.66 -23.23 18.96
C ALA A 720 2.87 -22.63 20.35
N VAL A 721 4.02 -22.00 20.60
CA VAL A 721 4.08 -20.69 21.25
C VAL A 721 2.98 -19.84 20.56
N ASN A 722 2.79 -19.95 19.25
CA ASN A 722 1.62 -19.50 18.47
C ASN A 722 0.42 -20.51 18.27
N ILE A 723 0.02 -21.29 19.30
CA ILE A 723 -1.25 -22.09 19.53
C ILE A 723 -1.20 -23.65 19.48
N ILE A 724 -1.95 -24.25 20.41
CA ILE A 724 -2.46 -25.64 20.45
C ILE A 724 -3.13 -26.03 19.11
N THR A 725 -2.59 -27.06 18.47
CA THR A 725 -3.08 -27.73 17.27
C THR A 725 -4.43 -28.43 17.46
N GLU A 726 -5.50 -27.69 17.71
CA GLU A 726 -6.81 -28.09 17.21
C GLU A 726 -7.17 -27.10 16.10
N GLU A 727 -7.25 -27.56 14.86
CA GLU A 727 -8.00 -26.85 13.84
C GLU A 727 -9.38 -26.55 14.42
N TRP A 728 -9.62 -25.29 14.76
CA TRP A 728 -10.90 -24.89 15.33
C TRP A 728 -11.96 -25.03 14.24
N ASN A 729 -12.65 -26.17 14.29
CA ASN A 729 -13.79 -26.46 13.46
C ASN A 729 -14.81 -25.31 13.63
N GLN A 730 -15.14 -24.63 12.54
CA GLN A 730 -16.08 -23.50 12.53
C GLN A 730 -17.40 -23.85 13.23
N ASN A 731 -17.90 -25.07 13.06
CA ASN A 731 -19.13 -25.52 13.70
C ASN A 731 -18.98 -25.65 15.22
N LYS A 732 -17.81 -26.12 15.69
CA LYS A 732 -17.48 -26.19 17.13
C LYS A 732 -17.42 -24.78 17.72
N LEU A 733 -16.75 -23.83 17.07
CA LEU A 733 -16.69 -22.42 17.48
C LEU A 733 -18.08 -21.79 17.58
N ILE A 734 -18.89 -21.93 16.52
CA ILE A 734 -20.26 -21.40 16.47
C ILE A 734 -21.06 -21.95 17.65
N SER A 735 -21.00 -23.26 17.89
CA SER A 735 -21.75 -23.88 19.01
C SER A 735 -21.32 -23.37 20.39
N ILE A 736 -20.03 -23.09 20.60
CA ILE A 736 -19.51 -22.54 21.86
C ILE A 736 -19.99 -21.11 22.07
N LEU A 737 -19.87 -20.27 21.04
CA LEU A 737 -20.31 -18.88 21.08
C LEU A 737 -21.84 -18.78 21.27
N GLU A 738 -22.61 -19.64 20.60
CA GLU A 738 -24.07 -19.72 20.76
C GLU A 738 -24.46 -20.18 22.17
N LYS A 739 -23.77 -21.18 22.73
CA LYS A 739 -23.99 -21.68 24.10
C LYS A 739 -23.76 -20.60 25.15
N HIS A 740 -22.72 -19.78 24.98
CA HIS A 740 -22.33 -18.73 25.94
C HIS A 740 -22.85 -17.33 25.56
N ARG A 741 -23.71 -17.21 24.55
CA ARG A 741 -24.20 -15.92 24.03
C ARG A 741 -24.90 -15.06 25.08
N GLN A 742 -25.75 -15.64 25.92
CA GLN A 742 -26.47 -14.89 26.96
C GLN A 742 -25.54 -14.26 27.99
N GLU A 743 -24.39 -14.90 28.24
CA GLU A 743 -23.34 -14.37 29.11
C GLU A 743 -22.69 -13.13 28.49
N MET A 744 -22.37 -13.20 27.19
CA MET A 744 -21.82 -12.09 26.41
C MET A 744 -22.80 -10.90 26.30
N ILE A 745 -24.10 -11.14 26.09
CA ILE A 745 -25.12 -10.07 26.03
C ILE A 745 -25.29 -9.38 27.40
N ARG A 746 -25.30 -10.13 28.50
CA ARG A 746 -25.38 -9.56 29.86
C ARG A 746 -24.20 -8.67 30.21
N MET A 747 -23.02 -8.99 29.68
CA MET A 747 -21.82 -8.14 29.81
C MET A 747 -22.08 -6.72 29.30
N ASN A 748 -22.81 -6.59 28.18
CA ASN A 748 -23.16 -5.27 27.62
C ASN A 748 -24.06 -4.45 28.54
N GLN A 749 -24.97 -5.08 29.28
CA GLN A 749 -26.02 -4.38 30.03
C GLN A 749 -25.56 -3.79 31.39
N SER A 750 -24.31 -4.03 31.81
CA SER A 750 -23.79 -3.70 33.16
C SER A 750 -22.76 -2.54 33.18
N MET A 751 -22.86 -1.63 32.19
CA MET A 751 -21.95 -0.61 31.64
C MET A 751 -20.99 0.26 32.50
N ASN A 752 -20.73 0.00 33.78
CA ASN A 752 -19.88 0.92 34.57
C ASN A 752 -18.38 0.56 34.62
N ASN A 753 -17.95 -0.65 34.21
CA ASN A 753 -16.52 -0.99 34.13
C ASN A 753 -16.26 -2.23 33.23
N LEU A 754 -15.98 -2.00 31.94
CA LEU A 754 -15.79 -3.06 30.92
C LEU A 754 -14.61 -3.99 31.25
N ASP A 755 -13.50 -3.46 31.76
CA ASP A 755 -12.28 -4.24 32.02
C ASP A 755 -12.48 -5.25 33.16
N ALA A 756 -13.23 -4.86 34.20
CA ALA A 756 -13.56 -5.76 35.31
C ALA A 756 -14.47 -6.92 34.85
N GLN A 757 -15.33 -6.70 33.87
CA GLN A 757 -16.29 -7.69 33.38
C GLN A 757 -15.68 -8.62 32.34
N VAL A 758 -14.84 -8.11 31.43
CA VAL A 758 -14.07 -8.93 30.47
C VAL A 758 -13.12 -9.87 31.20
N ASN A 759 -12.51 -9.43 32.31
CA ASN A 759 -11.64 -10.29 33.11
C ASN A 759 -12.39 -11.51 33.68
N ASN A 760 -13.70 -11.43 33.90
CA ASN A 760 -14.52 -12.53 34.45
C ASN A 760 -14.91 -13.60 33.42
N LEU A 761 -14.69 -13.36 32.12
CA LEU A 761 -14.98 -14.37 31.10
C LEU A 761 -14.04 -15.57 31.21
N SER A 762 -14.56 -16.76 30.90
CA SER A 762 -13.74 -17.97 30.83
C SER A 762 -12.69 -17.87 29.72
N THR A 763 -11.56 -18.55 29.90
CA THR A 763 -10.49 -18.62 28.89
C THR A 763 -11.02 -19.13 27.54
N GLU A 764 -11.95 -20.10 27.56
CA GLU A 764 -12.58 -20.67 26.36
C GLU A 764 -13.39 -19.64 25.56
N ILE A 765 -14.16 -18.77 26.23
CA ILE A 765 -14.92 -17.70 25.58
C ILE A 765 -13.96 -16.66 25.00
N LYS A 766 -12.95 -16.23 25.77
CA LYS A 766 -11.96 -15.25 25.30
C LYS A 766 -11.24 -15.75 24.04
N THR A 767 -10.78 -17.01 24.04
CA THR A 767 -10.17 -17.64 22.86
C THR A 767 -11.12 -17.65 21.67
N SER A 768 -12.39 -18.03 21.86
CA SER A 768 -13.37 -18.08 20.77
C SER A 768 -13.63 -16.70 20.16
N MET A 769 -13.69 -15.65 20.99
CA MET A 769 -13.84 -14.27 20.54
C MET A 769 -12.64 -13.80 19.70
N THR A 770 -11.41 -14.06 20.16
CA THR A 770 -10.20 -13.66 19.42
C THR A 770 -10.09 -14.40 18.08
N VAL A 771 -10.35 -15.71 18.05
CA VAL A 771 -10.35 -16.49 16.80
C VAL A 771 -11.42 -15.98 15.82
N SER A 772 -12.60 -15.58 16.33
CA SER A 772 -13.64 -14.96 15.50
C SER A 772 -13.17 -13.63 14.91
N ASN A 773 -12.45 -12.82 15.68
CA ASN A 773 -11.93 -11.54 15.21
C ASN A 773 -10.87 -11.72 14.11
N GLU A 774 -9.94 -12.67 14.31
CA GLU A 774 -8.92 -13.01 13.29
C GLU A 774 -9.56 -13.38 11.95
N LYS A 775 -10.59 -14.25 11.97
CA LYS A 775 -11.30 -14.67 10.75
C LYS A 775 -12.02 -13.50 10.05
N PHE A 776 -12.58 -12.58 10.83
CA PHE A 776 -13.23 -11.38 10.30
C PHE A 776 -12.22 -10.43 9.64
N ASN A 777 -11.10 -10.15 10.30
CA ASN A 777 -10.06 -9.29 9.74
C ASN A 777 -9.43 -9.90 8.50
N PHE A 778 -9.23 -11.23 8.48
CA PHE A 778 -8.78 -11.94 7.29
C PHE A 778 -9.73 -11.70 6.11
N LEU A 779 -11.04 -11.85 6.31
CA LEU A 779 -12.04 -11.56 5.29
C LEU A 779 -11.96 -10.12 4.77
N LEU A 780 -11.88 -9.14 5.67
CA LEU A 780 -11.78 -7.72 5.26
C LEU A 780 -10.52 -7.44 4.43
N ASN A 781 -9.39 -8.03 4.80
CA ASN A 781 -8.15 -7.90 4.05
C ASN A 781 -8.26 -8.55 2.66
N THR A 782 -8.86 -9.73 2.56
CA THR A 782 -9.10 -10.43 1.28
C THR A 782 -9.97 -9.61 0.34
N LEU A 783 -10.91 -8.84 0.89
CA LEU A 783 -11.82 -8.00 0.11
C LEU A 783 -11.40 -6.52 0.11
N SER A 784 -10.13 -6.15 0.34
CA SER A 784 -9.74 -4.73 0.46
C SER A 784 -10.00 -3.90 -0.80
N ASP A 785 -9.62 -4.39 -1.98
CA ASP A 785 -9.75 -3.60 -3.22
C ASP A 785 -11.21 -3.32 -3.62
N PRO A 786 -12.15 -4.30 -3.57
CA PRO A 786 -13.58 -4.04 -3.77
C PRO A 786 -14.19 -2.96 -2.84
N ALA A 787 -13.57 -2.69 -1.68
CA ALA A 787 -14.04 -1.64 -0.77
C ALA A 787 -13.99 -0.23 -1.39
N LYS A 788 -13.16 -0.02 -2.42
CA LYS A 788 -13.08 1.26 -3.13
C LYS A 788 -14.41 1.62 -3.78
N ASP A 789 -15.13 0.63 -4.30
CA ASP A 789 -16.31 0.83 -5.15
C ASP A 789 -17.65 0.67 -4.41
N GLY A 790 -17.66 -0.02 -3.26
CA GLY A 790 -18.86 -0.16 -2.44
C GLY A 790 -18.68 -1.06 -1.19
N PRO A 791 -19.71 -1.16 -0.34
CA PRO A 791 -19.68 -1.98 0.87
C PRO A 791 -19.46 -3.46 0.58
N ARG A 792 -18.66 -4.14 1.41
CA ARG A 792 -18.27 -5.55 1.17
C ARG A 792 -19.07 -6.54 1.98
N LEU A 793 -19.59 -6.10 3.11
CA LEU A 793 -20.34 -6.95 4.03
C LEU A 793 -21.83 -6.81 3.75
N PHE A 794 -22.42 -7.92 3.34
CA PHE A 794 -23.84 -8.04 3.10
C PHE A 794 -24.31 -9.46 3.39
N HIS A 795 -25.61 -9.61 3.64
CA HIS A 795 -26.26 -10.91 3.55
C HIS A 795 -27.38 -10.85 2.50
N ILE A 796 -27.78 -12.01 2.01
CA ILE A 796 -28.77 -12.14 0.94
C ILE A 796 -29.81 -13.22 1.28
N GLU A 797 -31.08 -12.92 1.01
CA GLU A 797 -32.20 -13.87 1.16
C GLU A 797 -33.24 -13.74 0.04
N PRO A 798 -33.93 -14.81 -0.37
CA PRO A 798 -34.99 -14.72 -1.37
C PRO A 798 -36.22 -14.09 -0.73
N ILE A 799 -36.91 -13.21 -1.46
CA ILE A 799 -38.15 -12.59 -0.96
C ILE A 799 -39.22 -13.66 -0.71
N ASN A 800 -39.33 -14.64 -1.62
CA ASN A 800 -40.30 -15.73 -1.55
C ASN A 800 -39.69 -17.04 -1.04
N LYS A 801 -39.28 -17.08 0.25
CA LYS A 801 -38.64 -18.25 0.88
C LYS A 801 -39.37 -19.58 0.66
N ASN A 802 -40.70 -19.59 0.68
CA ASN A 802 -41.51 -20.81 0.60
C ASN A 802 -41.64 -21.39 -0.83
N PHE A 803 -41.33 -20.62 -1.86
CA PHE A 803 -41.49 -21.01 -3.27
C PHE A 803 -40.17 -21.02 -4.05
N PHE A 804 -39.06 -20.67 -3.41
CA PHE A 804 -37.75 -20.59 -4.06
C PHE A 804 -37.20 -21.99 -4.37
N ASN A 805 -37.19 -22.36 -5.66
CA ASN A 805 -36.61 -23.62 -6.13
C ASN A 805 -35.11 -23.45 -6.44
N LEU A 806 -34.27 -23.87 -5.49
CA LEU A 806 -32.80 -23.84 -5.57
C LEU A 806 -32.21 -24.50 -6.83
N LYS A 807 -32.90 -25.47 -7.46
CA LYS A 807 -32.37 -26.24 -8.60
C LYS A 807 -32.75 -25.67 -9.97
N ASN A 808 -33.89 -25.00 -10.08
CA ASN A 808 -34.53 -24.71 -11.38
C ASN A 808 -34.86 -23.23 -11.62
N TRP A 809 -34.39 -22.31 -10.79
CA TRP A 809 -34.63 -20.88 -11.00
C TRP A 809 -33.71 -20.29 -12.08
N ILE A 810 -34.23 -19.30 -12.83
CA ILE A 810 -33.47 -18.57 -13.86
C ILE A 810 -33.17 -17.16 -13.36
N LYS A 811 -34.20 -16.47 -12.86
CA LYS A 811 -34.14 -15.12 -12.29
C LYS A 811 -35.19 -14.97 -11.19
N GLU A 812 -34.80 -14.47 -10.02
CA GLU A 812 -35.69 -14.31 -8.85
C GLU A 812 -35.29 -13.05 -8.06
N PRO A 813 -36.23 -12.40 -7.36
CA PRO A 813 -35.92 -11.25 -6.52
C PRO A 813 -35.36 -11.69 -5.16
N PHE A 814 -34.24 -11.08 -4.80
CA PHE A 814 -33.56 -11.25 -3.53
C PHE A 814 -33.54 -9.94 -2.75
N ARG A 815 -33.61 -10.07 -1.42
CA ARG A 815 -33.33 -9.02 -0.48
C ARG A 815 -31.86 -9.06 -0.09
N ILE A 816 -31.19 -7.91 -0.15
CA ILE A 816 -29.81 -7.71 0.24
C ILE A 816 -29.78 -6.69 1.38
N THR A 817 -29.11 -7.04 2.48
CA THR A 817 -28.96 -6.16 3.64
C THR A 817 -27.48 -5.86 3.85
N LEU A 818 -27.14 -4.57 3.90
CA LEU A 818 -25.77 -4.10 4.11
C LEU A 818 -25.39 -4.02 5.60
N TRP A 819 -24.10 -4.16 5.86
CA TRP A 819 -23.52 -4.15 7.21
C TRP A 819 -22.46 -3.07 7.33
N CYS A 820 -22.34 -2.50 8.54
CA CYS A 820 -21.27 -1.58 8.89
C CYS A 820 -19.99 -2.36 9.22
N GLU A 821 -18.89 -2.06 8.55
CA GLU A 821 -17.63 -2.82 8.69
C GLU A 821 -16.94 -2.60 10.04
N HIS A 822 -17.14 -1.42 10.64
CA HIS A 822 -16.63 -1.10 11.98
C HIS A 822 -17.39 -1.87 13.07
N SER A 823 -18.71 -1.68 13.15
CA SER A 823 -19.55 -2.27 14.21
C SER A 823 -19.87 -3.74 14.00
N ARG A 824 -19.72 -4.26 12.76
CA ARG A 824 -20.06 -5.63 12.36
C ARG A 824 -21.53 -5.98 12.52
N LEU A 825 -22.40 -4.97 12.48
CA LEU A 825 -23.84 -5.10 12.60
C LEU A 825 -24.54 -4.67 11.30
N PRO A 826 -25.70 -5.26 10.98
CA PRO A 826 -26.50 -4.84 9.84
C PRO A 826 -27.08 -3.44 10.08
N LEU A 827 -27.17 -2.63 9.02
CA LEU A 827 -27.65 -1.25 9.10
C LEU A 827 -29.04 -1.07 9.74
N PRO A 828 -30.04 -1.93 9.46
CA PRO A 828 -31.35 -1.80 10.10
C PRO A 828 -31.30 -1.79 11.63
N MET A 829 -30.37 -2.57 12.19
CA MET A 829 -30.17 -2.74 13.62
C MET A 829 -29.43 -1.57 14.26
N ILE A 830 -28.51 -0.93 13.53
CA ILE A 830 -27.80 0.26 13.99
C ILE A 830 -28.74 1.48 13.99
N ASN A 831 -29.58 1.58 12.96
CA ASN A 831 -30.46 2.72 12.73
C ASN A 831 -31.81 2.61 13.43
N ASN A 832 -32.11 1.46 14.06
CA ASN A 832 -33.45 1.10 14.54
C ASN A 832 -34.51 1.33 13.45
N ASN A 833 -34.20 0.96 12.21
CA ASN A 833 -35.05 1.19 11.04
C ASN A 833 -34.92 0.04 10.01
N ASP A 834 -35.98 -0.75 9.89
CA ASP A 834 -36.05 -1.96 9.04
C ASP A 834 -35.76 -1.73 7.55
N SER A 835 -35.90 -0.51 7.04
CA SER A 835 -35.65 -0.20 5.62
C SER A 835 -34.23 0.29 5.32
N SER A 836 -33.41 0.56 6.33
CA SER A 836 -32.11 1.21 6.12
C SER A 836 -31.08 0.25 5.54
N GLY A 837 -30.59 0.52 4.33
CA GLY A 837 -29.58 -0.33 3.68
C GLY A 837 -30.08 -1.72 3.28
N VAL A 838 -31.39 -1.84 3.05
CA VAL A 838 -32.06 -3.05 2.57
C VAL A 838 -32.56 -2.82 1.14
N TYR A 839 -32.21 -3.73 0.23
CA TYR A 839 -32.48 -3.60 -1.19
C TYR A 839 -33.12 -4.85 -1.76
N GLU A 840 -34.05 -4.66 -2.69
CA GLU A 840 -34.65 -5.75 -3.46
C GLU A 840 -34.10 -5.72 -4.89
N ILE A 841 -33.39 -6.78 -5.27
CA ILE A 841 -32.69 -6.90 -6.55
C ILE A 841 -33.03 -8.24 -7.19
N GLU A 842 -33.35 -8.21 -8.48
CA GLU A 842 -33.49 -9.43 -9.27
C GLU A 842 -32.10 -9.93 -9.69
N LEU A 843 -31.74 -11.13 -9.23
CA LEU A 843 -30.48 -11.77 -9.58
C LEU A 843 -30.76 -12.93 -10.53
N THR A 844 -29.76 -13.33 -11.31
CA THR A 844 -29.83 -14.52 -12.16
C THR A 844 -29.13 -15.70 -11.47
N ARG A 845 -29.50 -16.92 -11.85
CA ARG A 845 -28.82 -18.13 -11.35
C ARG A 845 -27.34 -18.13 -11.67
N GLU A 846 -26.96 -17.70 -12.87
CA GLU A 846 -25.58 -17.63 -13.31
C GLU A 846 -24.76 -16.69 -12.42
N TRP A 847 -25.28 -15.49 -12.14
CA TRP A 847 -24.63 -14.54 -11.23
C TRP A 847 -24.46 -15.15 -9.84
N PHE A 848 -25.49 -15.79 -9.29
CA PHE A 848 -25.44 -16.39 -7.97
C PHE A 848 -24.46 -17.56 -7.89
N GLN A 849 -24.34 -18.37 -8.95
CA GLN A 849 -23.34 -19.44 -9.03
C GLN A 849 -21.92 -18.87 -8.97
N LYS A 850 -21.62 -17.82 -9.75
CA LYS A 850 -20.33 -17.13 -9.72
C LYS A 850 -20.06 -16.48 -8.35
N ALA A 851 -21.08 -15.90 -7.72
CA ALA A 851 -20.98 -15.26 -6.40
C ALA A 851 -20.95 -16.23 -5.21
N SER A 852 -21.32 -17.50 -5.42
CA SER A 852 -21.56 -18.48 -4.35
C SER A 852 -20.39 -18.67 -3.37
N PRO A 853 -19.12 -18.71 -3.79
CA PRO A 853 -18.01 -18.86 -2.84
C PRO A 853 -17.89 -17.66 -1.90
N ILE A 854 -18.04 -16.45 -2.44
CA ILE A 854 -17.93 -15.19 -1.69
C ILE A 854 -19.08 -15.08 -0.68
N ILE A 855 -20.32 -15.36 -1.13
CA ILE A 855 -21.52 -15.33 -0.26
C ILE A 855 -21.34 -16.30 0.92
N ARG A 856 -20.80 -17.50 0.67
CA ARG A 856 -20.53 -18.49 1.71
C ARG A 856 -19.53 -17.97 2.74
N VAL A 857 -18.41 -17.41 2.28
CA VAL A 857 -17.35 -16.89 3.17
C VAL A 857 -17.89 -15.74 4.01
N ILE A 858 -18.54 -14.75 3.40
CA ILE A 858 -19.14 -13.60 4.11
C ILE A 858 -20.16 -14.10 5.14
N SER A 859 -21.10 -14.95 4.74
CA SER A 859 -22.16 -15.44 5.63
C SER A 859 -21.61 -16.22 6.82
N THR A 860 -20.60 -17.06 6.58
CA THR A 860 -19.95 -17.85 7.64
C THR A 860 -19.19 -16.97 8.62
N THR A 861 -18.45 -15.98 8.11
CA THR A 861 -17.67 -15.05 8.93
C THR A 861 -18.56 -14.10 9.72
N LEU A 862 -19.63 -13.57 9.12
CA LEU A 862 -20.61 -12.74 9.84
C LEU A 862 -21.33 -13.53 10.92
N LYS A 863 -21.66 -14.81 10.68
CA LYS A 863 -22.27 -15.68 11.70
C LYS A 863 -21.36 -15.90 12.90
N LEU A 864 -20.04 -15.99 12.68
CA LEU A 864 -19.04 -16.07 13.74
C LEU A 864 -18.88 -14.74 14.48
N ALA A 865 -18.87 -13.62 13.75
CA ALA A 865 -18.61 -12.29 14.31
C ALA A 865 -19.81 -11.71 15.10
N LEU A 866 -21.05 -12.02 14.70
CA LEU A 866 -22.27 -11.43 15.25
C LEU A 866 -22.41 -11.59 16.79
N PRO A 867 -22.19 -12.78 17.39
CA PRO A 867 -22.23 -12.95 18.86
C PRO A 867 -21.20 -12.11 19.62
N VAL A 868 -20.09 -11.77 18.95
CA VAL A 868 -18.96 -11.01 19.52
C VAL A 868 -19.14 -9.51 19.36
N ALA A 869 -19.84 -9.09 18.30
CA ALA A 869 -20.07 -7.68 17.97
C ALA A 869 -21.13 -7.01 18.86
N ILE A 870 -22.22 -7.72 19.18
CA ILE A 870 -23.33 -7.17 19.98
C ILE A 870 -22.88 -6.68 21.37
N PRO A 871 -22.03 -7.39 22.12
CA PRO A 871 -21.52 -6.92 23.40
C PRO A 871 -20.57 -5.71 23.32
N THR A 872 -19.92 -5.50 22.18
CA THR A 872 -18.94 -4.42 21.99
C THR A 872 -19.57 -3.10 21.56
N VAL A 873 -20.82 -3.12 21.10
CA VAL A 873 -21.52 -1.94 20.61
C VAL A 873 -22.65 -1.56 21.59
N LYS A 874 -22.79 -0.27 21.90
CA LYS A 874 -23.81 0.29 22.82
C LYS A 874 -25.25 0.23 22.26
N ILE A 875 -25.63 -0.86 21.59
CA ILE A 875 -26.98 -1.07 21.04
C ILE A 875 -27.71 -2.08 21.93
N ASN A 876 -28.91 -1.71 22.36
CA ASN A 876 -29.78 -2.56 23.17
C ASN A 876 -30.55 -3.49 22.22
N THR A 877 -30.28 -4.79 22.27
CA THR A 877 -30.78 -5.76 21.28
C THR A 877 -31.56 -6.86 21.98
N ASP A 878 -32.71 -7.25 21.43
CA ASP A 878 -33.49 -8.38 21.94
C ASP A 878 -33.10 -9.68 21.22
N ASP A 879 -33.29 -10.82 21.90
CA ASP A 879 -32.94 -12.17 21.43
C ASP A 879 -33.63 -12.52 20.09
N THR A 880 -34.80 -11.95 19.84
CA THR A 880 -35.64 -12.19 18.67
C THR A 880 -35.00 -11.70 17.38
N GLU A 881 -34.45 -10.47 17.36
CA GLU A 881 -33.79 -9.87 16.20
C GLU A 881 -32.50 -10.60 15.83
N TYR A 882 -31.69 -11.00 16.83
CA TYR A 882 -30.49 -11.81 16.59
C TYR A 882 -30.81 -13.12 15.88
N LYS A 883 -31.84 -13.84 16.34
CA LYS A 883 -32.21 -15.14 15.76
C LYS A 883 -32.64 -14.98 14.30
N ALA A 884 -33.39 -13.93 14.00
CA ALA A 884 -33.77 -13.62 12.63
C ALA A 884 -32.53 -13.43 11.72
N ILE A 885 -31.54 -12.64 12.15
CA ILE A 885 -30.30 -12.42 11.37
C ILE A 885 -29.48 -13.71 11.23
N ALA A 886 -29.37 -14.51 12.30
CA ALA A 886 -28.64 -15.77 12.26
C ALA A 886 -29.28 -16.78 11.29
N GLU A 887 -30.61 -16.87 11.25
CA GLU A 887 -31.37 -17.66 10.28
C GLU A 887 -31.18 -17.16 8.85
N GLN A 888 -31.12 -15.83 8.64
CA GLN A 888 -30.83 -15.22 7.34
C GLN A 888 -29.43 -15.60 6.83
N LEU A 889 -28.42 -15.55 7.69
CA LEU A 889 -27.04 -15.97 7.34
C LEU A 889 -26.96 -17.47 7.02
N GLU A 890 -27.79 -18.28 7.67
CA GLU A 890 -27.84 -19.72 7.42
C GLU A 890 -28.33 -20.06 6.00
N PHE A 891 -29.22 -19.23 5.43
CA PHE A 891 -29.63 -19.36 4.04
C PHE A 891 -28.43 -19.25 3.09
N GLY A 892 -27.55 -18.25 3.28
CA GLY A 892 -26.34 -18.06 2.46
C GLY A 892 -25.41 -19.28 2.49
N VAL A 893 -25.26 -19.92 3.64
CA VAL A 893 -24.44 -21.14 3.78
C VAL A 893 -25.11 -22.36 3.13
N LYS A 894 -26.39 -22.62 3.43
CA LYS A 894 -27.10 -23.81 2.91
C LYS A 894 -27.36 -23.77 1.40
N SER A 895 -27.65 -22.59 0.86
CA SER A 895 -27.91 -22.41 -0.58
C SER A 895 -26.65 -22.65 -1.41
N THR A 896 -25.49 -22.20 -0.93
CA THR A 896 -24.19 -22.40 -1.59
C THR A 896 -23.75 -23.85 -1.52
N ASP A 897 -23.88 -24.51 -0.36
CA ASP A 897 -23.61 -25.97 -0.22
C ASP A 897 -24.45 -26.83 -1.17
N SER A 898 -25.72 -26.45 -1.39
CA SER A 898 -26.63 -27.19 -2.27
C SER A 898 -26.29 -27.02 -3.75
N LEU A 899 -25.69 -25.89 -4.14
CA LEU A 899 -25.23 -25.62 -5.50
C LEU A 899 -23.85 -26.25 -5.77
N LEU A 900 -22.96 -26.25 -4.77
CA LEU A 900 -21.60 -26.81 -4.88
C LEU A 900 -21.59 -28.34 -4.90
N LYS A 901 -22.55 -29.02 -4.28
CA LYS A 901 -22.71 -30.49 -4.37
C LYS A 901 -23.11 -31.01 -5.76
N GLY A 902 -23.31 -30.11 -6.74
CA GLY A 902 -23.67 -30.43 -8.12
C GLY A 902 -22.50 -30.65 -9.10
N ASN A 903 -21.26 -30.45 -8.65
CA ASN A 903 -20.01 -30.76 -9.37
C ASN A 903 -18.90 -31.05 -8.34
N ASP A 904 -18.02 -32.03 -8.61
CA ASP A 904 -16.86 -32.38 -7.77
C ASP A 904 -15.84 -31.23 -7.68
N LEU A 905 -16.13 -30.23 -6.87
CA LEU A 905 -15.25 -29.08 -6.56
C LEU A 905 -14.94 -28.95 -5.07
N LEU A 906 -15.42 -29.87 -4.23
CA LEU A 906 -15.17 -29.85 -2.78
C LEU A 906 -13.85 -30.54 -2.37
N ASP A 907 -13.28 -31.40 -3.22
CA ASP A 907 -12.00 -32.09 -2.93
C ASP A 907 -10.75 -31.26 -3.28
N LYS A 908 -10.91 -30.02 -3.77
CA LYS A 908 -9.79 -29.13 -4.11
C LYS A 908 -9.66 -27.89 -3.21
N TRP A 909 -10.63 -27.65 -2.33
CA TRP A 909 -10.54 -26.55 -1.36
C TRP A 909 -9.87 -27.05 -0.08
N GLY A 910 -8.54 -27.19 -0.14
CA GLY A 910 -7.70 -27.65 0.97
C GLY A 910 -6.47 -28.47 0.55
N SER A 911 -6.39 -28.88 -0.71
CA SER A 911 -5.20 -29.53 -1.29
C SER A 911 -4.74 -28.77 -2.53
N LYS A 912 -3.43 -28.59 -2.66
CA LYS A 912 -2.71 -27.96 -3.78
C LYS A 912 -3.35 -28.27 -5.15
N ASN A 913 -3.45 -27.22 -5.97
CA ASN A 913 -3.80 -27.19 -7.40
C ASN A 913 -5.28 -26.92 -7.73
N ASP A 914 -5.64 -25.63 -7.68
CA ASP A 914 -6.48 -24.98 -8.69
C ASP A 914 -5.92 -23.57 -8.94
N ASP A 915 -5.59 -23.27 -10.20
CA ASP A 915 -5.01 -22.02 -10.66
C ASP A 915 -6.05 -20.89 -10.61
N TRP A 916 -5.90 -20.04 -9.61
CA TRP A 916 -6.35 -18.65 -9.62
C TRP A 916 -5.11 -17.83 -9.96
N GLU A 917 -5.19 -16.83 -10.84
CA GLU A 917 -4.02 -16.03 -11.24
C GLU A 917 -3.29 -15.45 -10.02
N TYR A 918 -2.14 -16.06 -9.73
CA TYR A 918 -1.23 -15.67 -8.67
C TYR A 918 -0.32 -14.56 -9.22
N GLU A 919 -0.62 -13.30 -8.91
CA GLU A 919 0.41 -12.28 -8.98
C GLU A 919 1.36 -12.47 -7.80
N SER A 920 2.55 -13.00 -8.08
CA SER A 920 3.69 -12.94 -7.17
C SER A 920 4.16 -11.49 -7.04
N SER A 921 3.50 -10.71 -6.18
CA SER A 921 4.17 -9.56 -5.57
C SER A 921 5.17 -10.11 -4.55
N GLY A 922 6.46 -9.83 -4.75
CA GLY A 922 7.60 -10.42 -4.04
C GLY A 922 7.45 -10.58 -2.52
N SER A 923 8.12 -11.64 -2.03
CA SER A 923 8.34 -12.07 -0.64
C SER A 923 7.17 -11.92 0.36
N ASN A 924 6.66 -13.08 0.80
CA ASN A 924 5.82 -13.30 2.00
C ASN A 924 4.37 -12.82 2.01
N SER A 925 3.67 -12.88 0.87
CA SER A 925 2.20 -12.77 0.87
C SER A 925 1.54 -14.15 0.77
N VAL A 926 0.73 -14.48 1.78
CA VAL A 926 -0.20 -15.61 1.81
C VAL A 926 -1.08 -15.57 0.56
N GLN A 927 -1.28 -16.73 -0.09
CA GLN A 927 -2.15 -16.91 -1.27
C GLN A 927 -3.47 -16.15 -1.09
N VAL A 928 -3.61 -15.04 -1.82
CA VAL A 928 -4.78 -14.16 -1.76
C VAL A 928 -5.81 -14.69 -2.75
N ILE A 929 -6.97 -15.10 -2.25
CA ILE A 929 -8.18 -15.21 -3.07
C ILE A 929 -8.52 -13.77 -3.48
N LYS A 930 -8.02 -13.29 -4.63
CA LYS A 930 -8.56 -12.07 -5.24
C LYS A 930 -10.00 -12.44 -5.63
N ALA A 931 -10.97 -12.09 -4.77
CA ALA A 931 -12.38 -12.19 -5.13
C ALA A 931 -12.51 -11.53 -6.51
N SER A 932 -13.00 -12.26 -7.51
CA SER A 932 -13.16 -11.76 -8.87
C SER A 932 -13.92 -10.43 -8.82
N GLY A 933 -13.19 -9.31 -8.84
CA GLY A 933 -13.74 -8.00 -8.46
C GLY A 933 -14.94 -7.62 -9.32
N SER A 934 -15.06 -8.21 -10.51
CA SER A 934 -16.22 -8.13 -11.40
C SER A 934 -17.56 -8.43 -10.69
N ILE A 935 -17.67 -9.47 -9.86
CA ILE A 935 -18.96 -9.85 -9.25
C ILE A 935 -19.42 -8.85 -8.17
N LEU A 936 -18.50 -8.42 -7.30
CA LEU A 936 -18.83 -7.40 -6.29
C LEU A 936 -19.07 -6.03 -6.94
N ARG A 937 -18.27 -5.64 -7.94
CA ARG A 937 -18.49 -4.40 -8.72
C ARG A 937 -19.86 -4.40 -9.41
N GLN A 938 -20.27 -5.53 -10.00
CA GLN A 938 -21.62 -5.69 -10.56
C GLN A 938 -22.71 -5.49 -9.50
N LEU A 939 -22.56 -6.09 -8.31
CA LEU A 939 -23.48 -5.88 -7.20
C LEU A 939 -23.52 -4.42 -6.76
N HIS A 940 -22.36 -3.77 -6.60
CA HIS A 940 -22.28 -2.36 -6.23
C HIS A 940 -22.95 -1.46 -7.25
N HIS A 941 -22.79 -1.73 -8.55
CA HIS A 941 -23.48 -0.99 -9.60
C HIS A 941 -25.00 -1.15 -9.51
N LEU A 942 -25.51 -2.37 -9.27
CA LEU A 942 -26.95 -2.60 -9.06
C LEU A 942 -27.49 -1.87 -7.82
N LEU A 943 -26.70 -1.84 -6.73
CA LEU A 943 -27.05 -1.12 -5.50
C LEU A 943 -27.03 0.40 -5.70
N GLN A 944 -25.99 0.95 -6.35
CA GLN A 944 -25.85 2.39 -6.61
C GLN A 944 -26.99 2.95 -7.47
N GLN A 945 -27.53 2.15 -8.40
CA GLN A 945 -28.71 2.54 -9.19
C GLN A 945 -29.96 2.73 -8.33
N LYS A 946 -30.06 2.03 -7.19
CA LYS A 946 -31.19 2.14 -6.25
C LYS A 946 -30.95 3.22 -5.20
N ASP A 947 -29.77 3.21 -4.60
CA ASP A 947 -29.34 4.16 -3.58
C ASP A 947 -27.83 4.43 -3.72
N PRO A 948 -27.43 5.59 -4.25
CA PRO A 948 -26.03 6.00 -4.33
C PRO A 948 -25.33 6.15 -2.98
N SER A 949 -26.08 6.29 -1.88
CA SER A 949 -25.54 6.49 -0.52
C SER A 949 -25.33 5.19 0.26
N PHE A 950 -25.71 4.04 -0.32
CA PHE A 950 -25.62 2.73 0.33
C PHE A 950 -26.25 2.69 1.74
N GLY A 951 -27.43 3.28 1.92
CA GLY A 951 -28.14 3.31 3.19
C GLY A 951 -27.52 4.26 4.21
N GLY A 952 -26.80 5.28 3.74
CA GLY A 952 -26.11 6.28 4.56
C GLY A 952 -24.74 5.84 5.09
N LEU A 953 -24.16 4.75 4.58
CA LEU A 953 -22.78 4.38 4.90
C LEU A 953 -21.80 5.41 4.32
N GLU A 954 -20.80 5.76 5.11
CA GLU A 954 -19.72 6.64 4.70
C GLU A 954 -18.47 5.83 4.41
N ARG A 955 -17.85 6.12 3.27
CA ARG A 955 -16.56 5.53 2.89
C ARG A 955 -15.45 6.30 3.58
N VAL A 956 -14.75 5.65 4.48
CA VAL A 956 -13.56 6.17 5.17
C VAL A 956 -12.31 5.44 4.68
N GLN A 957 -11.16 6.08 4.83
CA GLN A 957 -9.87 5.47 4.51
C GLN A 957 -9.07 5.36 5.81
N ASN A 958 -8.68 4.14 6.17
CA ASN A 958 -7.87 3.93 7.37
C ASN A 958 -6.42 4.40 7.12
N LYS A 959 -5.59 4.39 8.17
CA LYS A 959 -4.16 4.75 8.07
C LYS A 959 -3.31 3.73 7.28
N ARG A 960 -3.88 2.60 6.86
CA ARG A 960 -3.27 1.68 5.89
C ARG A 960 -3.50 2.09 4.45
N GLY A 961 -4.45 2.99 4.19
CA GLY A 961 -4.92 3.34 2.87
C GLY A 961 -6.08 2.46 2.39
N ASP A 962 -6.51 1.48 3.20
CA ASP A 962 -7.66 0.63 2.90
C ASP A 962 -8.95 1.42 3.08
N PHE A 963 -9.91 1.18 2.20
CA PHE A 963 -11.24 1.75 2.33
C PHE A 963 -12.12 0.86 3.20
N LEU A 964 -12.94 1.52 4.02
CA LEU A 964 -13.96 0.90 4.84
C LEU A 964 -15.29 1.62 4.62
N TRP A 965 -16.39 0.88 4.69
CA TRP A 965 -17.74 1.45 4.69
C TRP A 965 -18.33 1.37 6.09
N VAL A 966 -18.45 2.53 6.73
CA VAL A 966 -18.79 2.64 8.14
C VAL A 966 -20.03 3.51 8.33
N HIS A 967 -20.75 3.27 9.42
CA HIS A 967 -21.87 4.11 9.81
C HIS A 967 -21.35 5.50 10.26
N PRO A 968 -22.06 6.62 9.98
CA PRO A 968 -21.62 7.98 10.30
C PRO A 968 -21.10 8.19 11.73
N ASN A 969 -21.69 7.49 12.71
CA ASN A 969 -21.27 7.54 14.11
C ASN A 969 -19.81 7.12 14.37
N TYR A 970 -19.19 6.36 13.47
CA TYR A 970 -17.82 5.83 13.62
C TYR A 970 -16.80 6.53 12.70
N VAL A 971 -17.23 7.51 11.89
CA VAL A 971 -16.37 8.14 10.88
C VAL A 971 -15.18 8.86 11.50
N GLN A 972 -15.36 9.45 12.70
CA GLN A 972 -14.30 10.20 13.38
C GLN A 972 -13.14 9.33 13.88
N GLU A 973 -13.31 8.00 13.94
CA GLU A 973 -12.28 7.05 14.36
C GLU A 973 -11.25 6.73 13.26
N TYR A 974 -11.49 7.20 12.02
CA TYR A 974 -10.67 6.92 10.84
C TYR A 974 -10.06 8.19 10.27
#